data_AF-A0A6N7PTI9-F1
#
_entry.id   AF-A0A6N7PTI9-F1
#
_cell.length_a   1.000
_cell.length_b   1.000
_cell.length_c   1.000
_cell.angle_alpha   90.00
_cell.angle_beta   90.00
_cell.angle_gamma   90.00
#
_symmetry.space_group_name_H-M   'P 1'
#
loop_
_entity.id
_entity.type
_entity.pdbx_description
1 polymer ?
#
loop_
_entity_poly.entity_id
_entity_poly.type
_entity_poly.pdbx_seq_one_letter_code
_entity_poly.pdbx_strand_id
1 'polypeptide(L)'
;MPDPILLRFRAPQGENVDVPVVLLGAGKAAAEQFQAARRTPGVHVLLAGDRDYAVRLALPAEEATIRLVQANRKKSARIVFPGRSPVRRRIEDVAVVPEAPAAAPEASVALDLTAGREGAPPLWLLPDGSFATEPGAALRGLAAGPALVHAARWISSRRTTTFERLFPPSAFHPDEPLRPERLTAAQAAGLLAQVRSALAAAATNAEYARQEPIAAAQVRSAAVTVLSHLVATVLRDPTFRDAADEAAASMFALVTSEEGPSAVPALKAHVIQLLSMRAPALSAADRELARSLVRGLVRESPPYEALPGPWRFAMCSARDFHEGEVDIFINRYGFRDVPPPEGSPSPPVRYGTYRVLEAPFRTPTGAPVLLYARAAKPDDENLEMAMEAFVGVFINRHAQLGAYDMRASAVTVRQAGYKLMLNAQCAGLTTRFAIARAFPDADIYSSWDSTYFRTGAGGKMNASEGVDCFVELLRGMCEQESHAQIEARMRRVQWHHAQARFPGFSQFVGPGNPLVVARFQDVNRDGRADLYDGFLDLTIAEIAEDLRASLTPKDPGVGPSQIGGAAATGLGWAAGSLNRVTQYSDLWASLPGQSELFYVFHAGGFYSRSEPPADVPGGLPEERIGALPAVCRYVRGAEGPAGIHADVMLHAHLSHAGKEMKRLLCAADAMWRAFDTGLLDGPPMHTPEGKRGAVLLTLAGLLEFPADQNFVDGLWAMALEALRFPPISRSLVRACITEADHQASNYYGSKRGLAQLLVDLGKSDPLALSALESEDPKVGRAKEI
;
A
#
# COMPACT_ATOMS: atom_id res chain seq x y z
N MET A 1 19.61 -16.87 -26.09
CA MET A 1 20.14 -15.57 -26.55
C MET A 1 19.27 -14.49 -25.93
N PRO A 2 19.83 -13.38 -25.39
CA PRO A 2 18.99 -12.26 -24.96
C PRO A 2 18.22 -11.71 -26.18
N ASP A 3 16.95 -11.39 -25.99
CA ASP A 3 16.15 -10.71 -27.00
C ASP A 3 16.84 -9.40 -27.43
N PRO A 4 16.67 -8.90 -28.67
CA PRO A 4 17.34 -7.69 -29.16
C PRO A 4 16.64 -6.40 -28.71
N ILE A 5 17.41 -5.31 -28.51
CA ILE A 5 16.84 -3.96 -28.37
C ILE A 5 16.20 -3.59 -29.71
N LEU A 6 15.01 -2.99 -29.73
CA LEU A 6 14.30 -2.62 -30.95
C LEU A 6 14.11 -1.10 -31.03
N LEU A 7 14.34 -0.51 -32.19
CA LEU A 7 13.87 0.82 -32.56
C LEU A 7 12.52 0.67 -33.28
N ARG A 8 11.46 1.08 -32.62
CA ARG A 8 10.06 1.02 -33.07
C ARG A 8 9.58 2.38 -33.56
N PHE A 9 9.02 2.47 -34.75
CA PHE A 9 8.37 3.69 -35.24
C PHE A 9 7.18 3.34 -36.14
N ARG A 10 6.29 4.32 -36.40
CA ARG A 10 5.13 4.09 -37.26
C ARG A 10 5.50 4.22 -38.73
N ALA A 11 5.14 3.22 -39.53
CA ALA A 11 5.17 3.30 -40.99
C ALA A 11 4.14 4.33 -41.49
N PRO A 12 4.30 4.85 -42.72
CA PRO A 12 3.31 5.74 -43.36
C PRO A 12 1.89 5.17 -43.41
N GLN A 13 1.75 3.84 -43.39
CA GLN A 13 0.48 3.12 -43.43
C GLN A 13 -0.15 2.88 -42.04
N GLY A 14 0.50 3.35 -40.95
CA GLY A 14 -0.03 3.31 -39.58
C GLY A 14 0.44 2.14 -38.71
N GLU A 15 1.09 1.13 -39.30
CA GLU A 15 1.63 -0.04 -38.59
C GLU A 15 2.95 0.28 -37.86
N ASN A 16 3.23 -0.43 -36.76
CA ASN A 16 4.51 -0.33 -36.05
C ASN A 16 5.57 -1.17 -36.77
N VAL A 17 6.74 -0.60 -37.02
CA VAL A 17 7.91 -1.30 -37.57
C VAL A 17 8.98 -1.38 -36.49
N ASP A 18 9.46 -2.59 -36.21
CA ASP A 18 10.49 -2.87 -35.20
C ASP A 18 11.82 -3.20 -35.88
N VAL A 19 12.84 -2.42 -35.56
CA VAL A 19 14.19 -2.56 -36.12
C VAL A 19 15.18 -2.93 -35.02
N PRO A 20 15.83 -4.10 -35.05
CA PRO A 20 16.84 -4.46 -34.05
C PRO A 20 18.02 -3.48 -34.01
N VAL A 21 18.46 -3.09 -32.82
CA VAL A 21 19.56 -2.15 -32.56
C VAL A 21 20.47 -2.60 -31.41
N VAL A 22 21.66 -2.01 -31.35
CA VAL A 22 22.67 -2.12 -30.30
C VAL A 22 22.85 -0.74 -29.69
N LEU A 23 22.78 -0.63 -28.36
CA LEU A 23 23.03 0.63 -27.67
C LEU A 23 24.53 0.96 -27.71
N LEU A 24 24.87 2.15 -28.18
CA LEU A 24 26.22 2.68 -28.15
C LEU A 24 26.41 3.47 -26.86
N GLY A 25 25.58 4.50 -26.64
CA GLY A 25 25.69 5.41 -25.49
C GLY A 25 24.36 6.02 -25.07
N ALA A 26 24.30 6.54 -23.84
CA ALA A 26 23.11 7.13 -23.23
C ALA A 26 23.42 8.42 -22.46
N GLY A 27 22.44 9.32 -22.36
CA GLY A 27 22.55 10.59 -21.64
C GLY A 27 23.60 11.53 -22.26
N LYS A 28 24.39 12.20 -21.41
CA LYS A 28 25.39 13.19 -21.85
C LYS A 28 26.43 12.62 -22.82
N ALA A 29 26.71 11.31 -22.73
CA ALA A 29 27.67 10.63 -23.60
C ALA A 29 27.08 10.25 -24.97
N ALA A 30 25.75 10.27 -25.16
CA ALA A 30 25.13 9.82 -26.40
C ALA A 30 25.55 10.69 -27.60
N ALA A 31 25.56 12.02 -27.44
CA ALA A 31 26.00 12.92 -28.50
C ALA A 31 27.47 12.65 -28.88
N GLU A 32 28.37 12.59 -27.91
CA GLU A 32 29.80 12.31 -28.13
C GLU A 32 30.01 10.94 -28.80
N GLN A 33 29.35 9.91 -28.31
CA GLN A 33 29.46 8.57 -28.87
C GLN A 33 28.82 8.45 -30.26
N PHE A 34 27.75 9.17 -30.55
CA PHE A 34 27.23 9.26 -31.92
C PHE A 34 28.24 9.97 -32.85
N GLN A 35 28.93 11.02 -32.37
CA GLN A 35 29.96 11.72 -33.13
C GLN A 35 31.20 10.86 -33.40
N ALA A 36 31.54 9.96 -32.47
CA ALA A 36 32.58 8.95 -32.65
C ALA A 36 32.10 7.83 -33.59
N ALA A 37 30.90 7.30 -33.34
CA ALA A 37 30.32 6.19 -34.08
C ALA A 37 30.03 6.54 -35.53
N ARG A 38 29.67 7.78 -35.90
CA ARG A 38 29.56 8.17 -37.33
C ARG A 38 30.88 8.09 -38.11
N ARG A 39 32.00 7.79 -37.44
CA ARG A 39 33.31 7.51 -38.06
C ARG A 39 33.66 6.04 -38.04
N THR A 40 33.02 5.28 -37.15
CA THR A 40 33.14 3.83 -37.11
C THR A 40 32.00 3.24 -37.90
N PRO A 41 32.20 2.05 -38.44
CA PRO A 41 31.08 1.51 -39.16
C PRO A 41 29.85 0.79 -38.54
N GLY A 42 28.72 1.03 -39.19
CA GLY A 42 27.34 0.64 -38.88
C GLY A 42 26.34 1.68 -39.41
N VAL A 43 25.05 1.41 -39.22
CA VAL A 43 24.00 2.45 -39.31
C VAL A 43 23.76 2.94 -37.90
N HIS A 44 24.14 4.18 -37.60
CA HIS A 44 24.05 4.80 -36.28
C HIS A 44 22.93 5.82 -36.25
N VAL A 45 22.22 5.90 -35.13
CA VAL A 45 21.06 6.78 -34.93
C VAL A 45 21.24 7.51 -33.60
N LEU A 46 21.10 8.83 -33.63
CA LEU A 46 20.98 9.66 -32.44
C LEU A 46 19.50 9.87 -32.13
N LEU A 47 19.10 9.54 -30.90
CA LEU A 47 17.77 9.70 -30.37
C LEU A 47 17.79 10.79 -29.29
N ALA A 48 17.12 11.91 -29.51
CA ALA A 48 17.07 13.02 -28.56
C ALA A 48 15.83 13.00 -27.65
N GLY A 49 15.99 13.44 -26.41
CA GLY A 49 14.93 13.57 -25.40
C GLY A 49 15.45 14.04 -24.03
N ASP A 50 14.84 13.60 -22.94
CA ASP A 50 15.32 13.80 -21.55
C ASP A 50 16.66 13.09 -21.28
N ARG A 51 16.86 11.95 -21.93
CA ARG A 51 18.10 11.18 -21.94
C ARG A 51 18.34 10.71 -23.36
N ASP A 52 19.32 11.33 -24.00
CA ASP A 52 19.68 11.01 -25.38
C ASP A 52 20.22 9.58 -25.48
N TYR A 53 20.04 8.93 -26.63
CA TYR A 53 20.62 7.62 -26.92
C TYR A 53 21.32 7.63 -28.27
N ALA A 54 22.50 7.05 -28.33
CA ALA A 54 23.15 6.68 -29.58
C ALA A 54 22.98 5.17 -29.74
N VAL A 55 22.39 4.73 -30.86
CA VAL A 55 22.20 3.31 -31.17
C VAL A 55 22.75 2.98 -32.54
N ARG A 56 23.15 1.73 -32.76
CA ARG A 56 23.54 1.18 -34.06
C ARG A 56 22.54 0.10 -34.47
N LEU A 57 22.10 0.03 -35.73
CA LEU A 57 21.27 -1.09 -36.18
C LEU A 57 22.04 -2.42 -36.02
N ALA A 58 21.35 -3.45 -35.54
CA ALA A 58 21.91 -4.79 -35.52
C ALA A 58 22.08 -5.27 -36.97
N LEU A 59 23.19 -5.97 -37.22
CA LEU A 59 23.56 -6.42 -38.56
C LEU A 59 23.12 -7.87 -38.81
N PRO A 60 22.83 -8.24 -40.07
CA PRO A 60 22.80 -7.36 -41.25
C PRO A 60 21.53 -6.50 -41.28
N ALA A 61 21.67 -5.20 -41.59
CA ALA A 61 20.54 -4.30 -41.77
C ALA A 61 20.16 -4.23 -43.25
N GLU A 62 18.92 -4.58 -43.60
CA GLU A 62 18.42 -4.51 -44.97
C GLU A 62 18.35 -3.06 -45.50
N GLU A 63 18.67 -2.84 -46.78
CA GLU A 63 18.63 -1.55 -47.46
C GLU A 63 17.28 -0.82 -47.28
N ALA A 64 16.17 -1.58 -47.30
CA ALA A 64 14.82 -1.07 -47.07
C ALA A 64 14.64 -0.50 -45.66
N THR A 65 15.19 -1.18 -44.65
CA THR A 65 15.17 -0.77 -43.24
C THR A 65 16.01 0.48 -43.01
N ILE A 66 17.18 0.58 -43.67
CA ILE A 66 18.05 1.75 -43.60
C ILE A 66 17.33 3.00 -44.14
N ARG A 67 16.69 2.87 -45.31
CA ARG A 67 15.89 3.96 -45.91
C ARG A 67 14.71 4.37 -45.02
N LEU A 68 14.07 3.40 -44.38
CA LEU A 68 12.93 3.64 -43.50
C LEU A 68 13.32 4.40 -42.23
N VAL A 69 14.46 4.06 -41.61
CA VAL A 69 15.01 4.79 -40.46
C VAL A 69 15.40 6.22 -40.85
N GLN A 70 16.02 6.41 -42.01
CA GLN A 70 16.35 7.76 -42.53
C GLN A 70 15.09 8.60 -42.79
N ALA A 71 14.01 8.02 -43.33
CA ALA A 71 12.74 8.70 -43.59
C ALA A 71 11.98 9.12 -42.31
N ASN A 72 12.38 8.59 -41.15
CA ASN A 72 11.84 8.96 -39.84
C ASN A 72 12.74 9.95 -39.08
N ARG A 73 13.77 10.52 -39.71
CA ARG A 73 14.55 11.63 -39.14
C ARG A 73 13.63 12.79 -38.72
N LYS A 74 13.94 13.37 -37.56
CA LYS A 74 13.19 14.39 -36.82
C LYS A 74 11.80 13.98 -36.33
N LYS A 75 11.38 12.73 -36.50
CA LYS A 75 10.09 12.20 -36.01
C LYS A 75 10.27 11.38 -34.72
N SER A 76 9.17 11.14 -34.03
CA SER A 76 9.14 10.33 -32.82
C SER A 76 9.31 8.84 -33.14
N ALA A 77 10.18 8.18 -32.39
CA ALA A 77 10.38 6.74 -32.37
C ALA A 77 10.35 6.24 -30.91
N ARG A 78 10.28 4.93 -30.72
CA ARG A 78 10.33 4.26 -29.43
C ARG A 78 11.52 3.32 -29.42
N ILE A 79 12.35 3.34 -28.39
CA ILE A 79 13.36 2.32 -28.18
C ILE A 79 12.81 1.30 -27.18
N VAL A 80 12.78 0.02 -27.57
CA VAL A 80 12.24 -1.11 -26.81
C VAL A 80 13.42 -1.93 -26.32
N PHE A 81 13.62 -1.97 -25.01
CA PHE A 81 14.60 -2.87 -24.42
C PHE A 81 13.91 -4.18 -24.05
N PRO A 82 14.55 -5.34 -24.26
CA PRO A 82 13.88 -6.61 -24.07
C PRO A 82 13.52 -6.88 -22.62
N GLY A 83 12.31 -7.37 -22.40
CA GLY A 83 11.71 -7.48 -21.07
C GLY A 83 11.45 -6.15 -20.36
N ARG A 84 11.46 -5.01 -21.10
CA ARG A 84 11.23 -3.66 -20.56
C ARG A 84 10.24 -2.89 -21.42
N SER A 85 9.68 -1.82 -20.85
CA SER A 85 8.73 -0.95 -21.53
C SER A 85 9.44 -0.03 -22.55
N PRO A 86 8.79 0.32 -23.69
CA PRO A 86 9.35 1.20 -24.71
C PRO A 86 9.51 2.64 -24.22
N VAL A 87 10.59 3.28 -24.64
CA VAL A 87 10.91 4.68 -24.32
C VAL A 87 10.76 5.55 -25.56
N ARG A 88 9.94 6.60 -25.49
CA ARG A 88 9.72 7.53 -26.61
C ARG A 88 10.86 8.54 -26.75
N ARG A 89 11.38 8.71 -27.97
CA ARG A 89 12.46 9.64 -28.34
C ARG A 89 12.21 10.25 -29.70
N ARG A 90 12.98 11.28 -30.07
CA ARG A 90 13.03 11.82 -31.43
C ARG A 90 14.26 11.31 -32.16
N ILE A 91 14.14 10.85 -33.41
CA ILE A 91 15.30 10.53 -34.25
C ILE A 91 15.97 11.85 -34.65
N GLU A 92 17.01 12.24 -33.95
CA GLU A 92 17.66 13.54 -34.15
C GLU A 92 18.59 13.51 -35.38
N ASP A 93 19.36 12.44 -35.56
CA ASP A 93 20.27 12.27 -36.70
C ASP A 93 20.56 10.78 -37.01
N VAL A 94 21.08 10.49 -38.22
CA VAL A 94 21.39 9.13 -38.72
C VAL A 94 22.69 9.15 -39.56
N ALA A 95 23.63 8.24 -39.30
CA ALA A 95 24.89 8.06 -40.02
C ALA A 95 25.09 6.61 -40.50
N VAL A 96 25.73 6.37 -41.65
CA VAL A 96 25.91 5.02 -42.25
C VAL A 96 27.36 4.81 -42.69
N VAL A 97 28.02 3.76 -42.21
CA VAL A 97 29.45 3.44 -42.42
C VAL A 97 29.59 1.86 -42.40
N PRO A 98 30.54 1.12 -43.04
CA PRO A 98 30.67 -0.40 -43.05
C PRO A 98 31.79 -1.17 -42.20
N GLU A 99 31.50 -2.04 -41.16
CA GLU A 99 32.48 -2.50 -40.08
C GLU A 99 32.40 -3.98 -39.63
N ALA A 100 33.47 -4.41 -38.93
CA ALA A 100 33.75 -5.66 -38.21
C ALA A 100 33.55 -5.60 -36.66
N PRO A 101 33.59 -6.73 -35.90
CA PRO A 101 33.13 -6.80 -34.51
C PRO A 101 34.18 -7.16 -33.42
N ALA A 102 33.86 -6.94 -32.13
CA ALA A 102 34.58 -7.44 -30.94
C ALA A 102 33.68 -7.61 -29.67
N ALA A 103 34.24 -8.24 -28.62
CA ALA A 103 33.63 -9.11 -27.58
C ALA A 103 33.34 -8.49 -26.17
N ALA A 104 32.90 -9.36 -25.22
CA ALA A 104 32.28 -9.05 -23.90
C ALA A 104 33.18 -9.33 -22.65
N PRO A 105 32.86 -8.81 -21.43
CA PRO A 105 33.67 -9.02 -20.20
C PRO A 105 33.00 -9.81 -19.02
N GLU A 106 33.82 -10.11 -18.00
CA GLU A 106 33.63 -11.00 -16.80
C GLU A 106 33.34 -10.28 -15.44
N ALA A 107 33.11 -11.09 -14.38
CA ALA A 107 32.63 -10.86 -12.98
C ALA A 107 33.74 -10.61 -11.91
N SER A 108 33.57 -10.37 -10.58
CA SER A 108 32.52 -9.91 -9.64
C SER A 108 33.22 -9.30 -8.40
N VAL A 109 32.65 -8.24 -7.79
CA VAL A 109 33.08 -7.61 -6.51
C VAL A 109 31.88 -7.61 -5.53
N ALA A 110 32.09 -7.37 -4.24
CA ALA A 110 31.01 -7.16 -3.25
C ALA A 110 29.92 -6.21 -3.80
N LEU A 111 28.67 -6.57 -3.56
CA LEU A 111 27.54 -6.08 -4.33
C LEU A 111 26.68 -5.12 -3.51
N ASP A 112 26.69 -3.84 -3.86
CA ASP A 112 25.78 -2.85 -3.26
C ASP A 112 24.34 -3.12 -3.73
N LEU A 113 23.50 -3.60 -2.82
CA LEU A 113 22.09 -3.91 -3.06
C LEU A 113 21.20 -2.65 -3.09
N THR A 114 21.74 -1.53 -2.65
CA THR A 114 21.11 -0.21 -2.58
C THR A 114 21.62 0.76 -3.65
N ALA A 115 22.55 0.33 -4.50
CA ALA A 115 23.07 1.12 -5.61
C ALA A 115 21.92 1.72 -6.45
N GLY A 116 21.94 3.05 -6.61
CA GLY A 116 20.90 3.79 -7.34
C GLY A 116 19.63 4.11 -6.54
N ARG A 117 19.59 3.83 -5.22
CA ARG A 117 18.47 4.18 -4.32
C ARG A 117 18.87 5.31 -3.36
N GLU A 118 18.64 6.55 -3.78
CA GLU A 118 18.98 7.74 -2.99
C GLU A 118 18.21 7.78 -1.66
N GLY A 119 18.94 7.78 -0.54
CA GLY A 119 18.39 7.80 0.82
C GLY A 119 18.06 6.43 1.44
N ALA A 120 18.26 5.33 0.70
CA ALA A 120 18.10 3.99 1.27
C ALA A 120 19.21 3.71 2.30
N PRO A 121 18.90 3.10 3.46
CA PRO A 121 19.91 2.64 4.40
C PRO A 121 20.86 1.65 3.71
N PRO A 122 22.18 1.75 3.91
CA PRO A 122 23.16 1.01 3.11
C PRO A 122 23.05 -0.50 3.34
N LEU A 123 23.14 -1.26 2.25
CA LEU A 123 23.07 -2.71 2.28
C LEU A 123 23.94 -3.34 1.19
N TRP A 124 24.81 -4.24 1.60
CA TRP A 124 25.76 -4.97 0.76
C TRP A 124 25.53 -6.47 0.86
N LEU A 125 25.65 -7.17 -0.28
CA LEU A 125 25.80 -8.61 -0.34
C LEU A 125 27.29 -8.94 -0.50
N LEU A 126 27.84 -9.63 0.50
CA LEU A 126 29.24 -10.04 0.52
C LEU A 126 29.47 -11.30 -0.33
N PRO A 127 30.72 -11.60 -0.73
CA PRO A 127 31.03 -12.78 -1.54
C PRO A 127 30.59 -14.10 -0.90
N ASP A 128 30.60 -14.18 0.43
CA ASP A 128 30.15 -15.35 1.20
C ASP A 128 28.61 -15.44 1.33
N GLY A 129 27.88 -14.43 0.83
CA GLY A 129 26.42 -14.37 0.83
C GLY A 129 25.80 -13.66 2.03
N SER A 130 26.60 -13.25 3.01
CA SER A 130 26.09 -12.49 4.17
C SER A 130 25.74 -11.04 3.81
N PHE A 131 24.84 -10.45 4.59
CA PHE A 131 24.50 -9.03 4.48
C PHE A 131 25.37 -8.17 5.38
N ALA A 132 25.73 -6.98 4.92
CA ALA A 132 26.45 -5.98 5.70
C ALA A 132 25.95 -4.57 5.40
N THR A 133 26.14 -3.65 6.33
CA THR A 133 25.87 -2.22 6.13
C THR A 133 27.03 -1.49 5.43
N GLU A 134 28.20 -2.13 5.36
CA GLU A 134 29.40 -1.63 4.69
C GLU A 134 30.10 -2.77 3.93
N PRO A 135 30.86 -2.47 2.86
CA PRO A 135 31.64 -3.49 2.15
C PRO A 135 32.81 -3.94 3.04
N GLY A 136 32.59 -4.99 3.82
CA GLY A 136 33.54 -5.45 4.84
C GLY A 136 33.31 -6.90 5.26
N ALA A 137 33.70 -7.25 6.50
CA ALA A 137 33.52 -8.60 7.03
C ALA A 137 32.06 -8.87 7.45
N ALA A 138 31.65 -10.13 7.35
CA ALA A 138 30.33 -10.58 7.78
C ALA A 138 30.12 -10.35 9.29
N LEU A 139 29.10 -9.57 9.64
CA LEU A 139 28.69 -9.36 11.03
C LEU A 139 27.81 -10.55 11.51
N ARG A 140 27.91 -10.88 12.80
CA ARG A 140 27.19 -12.01 13.45
C ARG A 140 26.52 -11.56 14.76
N GLY A 141 25.64 -12.41 15.31
CA GLY A 141 24.89 -12.09 16.53
C GLY A 141 24.05 -10.82 16.38
N LEU A 142 23.94 -10.03 17.46
CA LEU A 142 23.19 -8.77 17.45
C LEU A 142 23.78 -7.72 16.49
N ALA A 143 25.09 -7.78 16.20
CA ALA A 143 25.74 -6.86 15.26
C ALA A 143 25.25 -7.06 13.82
N ALA A 144 24.70 -8.23 13.48
CA ALA A 144 24.04 -8.45 12.19
C ALA A 144 22.64 -7.80 12.11
N GLY A 145 22.05 -7.41 13.25
CA GLY A 145 20.69 -6.89 13.36
C GLY A 145 20.37 -5.75 12.39
N PRO A 146 21.18 -4.66 12.35
CA PRO A 146 20.94 -3.56 11.41
C PRO A 146 20.96 -3.99 9.94
N ALA A 147 21.93 -4.82 9.55
CA ALA A 147 22.02 -5.35 8.18
C ALA A 147 20.82 -6.23 7.82
N LEU A 148 20.35 -7.08 8.75
CA LEU A 148 19.16 -7.91 8.56
C LEU A 148 17.87 -7.08 8.47
N VAL A 149 17.73 -6.02 9.27
CA VAL A 149 16.60 -5.09 9.18
C VAL A 149 16.61 -4.34 7.85
N HIS A 150 17.78 -3.85 7.41
CA HIS A 150 17.92 -3.25 6.08
C HIS A 150 17.59 -4.24 4.97
N ALA A 151 18.04 -5.50 5.10
CA ALA A 151 17.73 -6.57 4.18
C ALA A 151 16.25 -6.90 4.15
N ALA A 152 15.57 -7.00 5.30
CA ALA A 152 14.14 -7.27 5.39
C ALA A 152 13.31 -6.16 4.72
N ARG A 153 13.65 -4.89 4.98
CA ARG A 153 13.05 -3.72 4.31
C ARG A 153 13.32 -3.73 2.81
N TRP A 154 14.56 -4.00 2.40
CA TRP A 154 14.94 -4.13 0.99
C TRP A 154 14.18 -5.27 0.31
N ILE A 155 14.07 -6.42 0.95
CA ILE A 155 13.32 -7.59 0.50
C ILE A 155 11.85 -7.22 0.29
N SER A 156 11.19 -6.61 1.30
CA SER A 156 9.79 -6.21 1.24
C SER A 156 9.51 -5.11 0.21
N SER A 157 10.51 -4.29 -0.14
CA SER A 157 10.40 -3.31 -1.23
C SER A 157 10.36 -3.93 -2.64
N ARG A 158 10.68 -5.22 -2.79
CA ARG A 158 10.73 -5.89 -4.10
C ARG A 158 9.42 -6.62 -4.40
N ARG A 159 9.03 -6.61 -5.68
CA ARG A 159 7.88 -7.41 -6.17
C ARG A 159 8.18 -8.91 -6.29
N THR A 160 9.46 -9.30 -6.23
CA THR A 160 9.92 -10.69 -6.33
C THR A 160 10.13 -11.28 -4.95
N THR A 161 9.52 -12.44 -4.68
CA THR A 161 9.55 -13.12 -3.38
C THR A 161 10.72 -14.10 -3.22
N THR A 162 11.76 -13.97 -4.05
CA THR A 162 12.85 -14.94 -4.20
C THR A 162 14.20 -14.24 -4.42
N PHE A 163 15.31 -14.98 -4.30
CA PHE A 163 16.69 -14.49 -4.49
C PHE A 163 17.33 -14.90 -5.83
N GLU A 164 16.53 -15.47 -6.73
CA GLU A 164 16.89 -15.79 -8.11
C GLU A 164 17.23 -14.56 -8.95
N ARG A 165 16.79 -13.37 -8.51
CA ARG A 165 17.18 -12.07 -9.09
C ARG A 165 17.27 -11.00 -8.00
N LEU A 166 18.43 -10.38 -7.82
CA LEU A 166 18.64 -9.37 -6.78
C LEU A 166 18.15 -7.99 -7.22
N PHE A 167 18.41 -7.62 -8.49
CA PHE A 167 17.96 -6.35 -9.05
C PHE A 167 16.88 -6.58 -10.12
N PRO A 168 15.62 -6.20 -9.87
CA PRO A 168 14.63 -6.19 -10.94
C PRO A 168 15.02 -5.14 -12.01
N PRO A 169 14.64 -5.35 -13.28
CA PRO A 169 14.91 -4.38 -14.33
C PRO A 169 14.36 -2.99 -13.96
N SER A 170 15.17 -1.94 -14.14
CA SER A 170 14.72 -0.56 -13.89
C SER A 170 13.67 -0.16 -14.94
N ALA A 171 12.52 0.32 -14.47
CA ALA A 171 11.50 0.92 -15.33
C ALA A 171 11.91 2.32 -15.84
N PHE A 172 12.84 2.99 -15.15
CA PHE A 172 13.26 4.37 -15.41
C PHE A 172 14.58 4.49 -16.19
N HIS A 173 15.43 3.45 -16.10
CA HIS A 173 16.70 3.33 -16.81
C HIS A 173 16.75 1.99 -17.58
N PRO A 174 15.89 1.83 -18.61
CA PRO A 174 15.85 0.59 -19.38
C PRO A 174 17.11 0.40 -20.25
N ASP A 175 17.97 1.41 -20.36
CA ASP A 175 19.27 1.38 -21.02
C ASP A 175 20.39 0.74 -20.18
N GLU A 176 20.26 0.67 -18.86
CA GLU A 176 21.27 0.03 -18.01
C GLU A 176 21.30 -1.48 -18.27
N PRO A 177 22.46 -2.14 -18.34
CA PRO A 177 22.54 -3.59 -18.53
C PRO A 177 21.66 -4.33 -17.52
N LEU A 178 20.97 -5.40 -17.97
CA LEU A 178 20.29 -6.27 -17.02
C LEU A 178 21.33 -6.79 -16.04
N ARG A 179 21.10 -6.54 -14.77
CA ARG A 179 21.93 -6.99 -13.66
C ARG A 179 21.64 -8.49 -13.42
N PRO A 180 22.53 -9.42 -13.84
CA PRO A 180 22.28 -10.85 -13.74
C PRO A 180 22.49 -11.38 -12.32
N GLU A 181 22.90 -10.52 -11.37
CA GLU A 181 23.25 -10.89 -10.03
C GLU A 181 22.06 -11.59 -9.33
N ARG A 182 22.35 -12.78 -8.85
CA ARG A 182 21.45 -13.67 -8.10
C ARG A 182 22.22 -14.22 -6.92
N LEU A 183 21.52 -14.62 -5.87
CA LEU A 183 22.15 -15.40 -4.81
C LEU A 183 22.48 -16.80 -5.34
N THR A 184 23.66 -17.32 -5.01
CA THR A 184 24.01 -18.72 -5.27
C THR A 184 23.64 -19.61 -4.07
N ALA A 185 23.52 -20.93 -4.28
CA ALA A 185 23.27 -21.86 -3.18
C ALA A 185 24.39 -21.83 -2.11
N ALA A 186 25.64 -21.62 -2.53
CA ALA A 186 26.77 -21.46 -1.60
C ALA A 186 26.63 -20.18 -0.75
N GLN A 187 26.26 -19.06 -1.37
CA GLN A 187 25.97 -17.81 -0.67
C GLN A 187 24.75 -17.92 0.25
N ALA A 188 23.74 -18.71 -0.13
CA ALA A 188 22.58 -18.97 0.72
C ALA A 188 22.97 -19.65 2.04
N ALA A 189 23.96 -20.55 2.02
CA ALA A 189 24.49 -21.17 3.24
C ALA A 189 25.17 -20.16 4.17
N GLY A 190 25.96 -19.23 3.62
CA GLY A 190 26.58 -18.15 4.40
C GLY A 190 25.55 -17.19 5.00
N LEU A 191 24.52 -16.84 4.22
CA LEU A 191 23.40 -16.02 4.70
C LEU A 191 22.63 -16.72 5.83
N LEU A 192 22.34 -18.01 5.67
CA LEU A 192 21.66 -18.80 6.69
C LEU A 192 22.45 -18.86 8.00
N ALA A 193 23.78 -18.99 7.94
CA ALA A 193 24.65 -18.97 9.12
C ALA A 193 24.58 -17.62 9.86
N GLN A 194 24.57 -16.50 9.12
CA GLN A 194 24.38 -15.17 9.70
C GLN A 194 23.02 -15.05 10.40
N VAL A 195 21.95 -15.45 9.72
CA VAL A 195 20.57 -15.37 10.25
C VAL A 195 20.41 -16.20 11.53
N ARG A 196 20.92 -17.44 11.56
CA ARG A 196 20.87 -18.29 12.75
C ARG A 196 21.62 -17.69 13.93
N SER A 197 22.79 -17.09 13.66
CA SER A 197 23.56 -16.41 14.69
C SER A 197 22.79 -15.23 15.29
N ALA A 198 22.09 -14.45 14.47
CA ALA A 198 21.26 -13.34 14.93
C ALA A 198 20.03 -13.82 15.73
N LEU A 199 19.34 -14.86 15.25
CA LEU A 199 18.19 -15.47 15.96
C LEU A 199 18.58 -15.98 17.35
N ALA A 200 19.72 -16.66 17.47
CA ALA A 200 20.20 -17.16 18.76
C ALA A 200 20.51 -16.01 19.74
N ALA A 201 21.12 -14.92 19.25
CA ALA A 201 21.46 -13.77 20.09
C ALA A 201 20.22 -12.93 20.49
N ALA A 202 19.19 -12.94 19.66
CA ALA A 202 17.93 -12.23 19.89
C ALA A 202 16.82 -13.13 20.46
N ALA A 203 17.12 -14.36 20.92
CA ALA A 203 16.12 -15.31 21.41
C ALA A 203 15.30 -14.75 22.59
N THR A 204 14.05 -15.20 22.76
CA THR A 204 13.13 -14.73 23.82
C THR A 204 13.69 -14.91 25.23
N ASN A 205 14.54 -15.91 25.44
CA ASN A 205 15.22 -16.18 26.71
C ASN A 205 16.59 -15.48 26.85
N ALA A 206 17.06 -14.77 25.82
CA ALA A 206 18.33 -14.07 25.85
C ALA A 206 18.27 -12.86 26.80
N GLU A 207 19.43 -12.46 27.35
CA GLU A 207 19.54 -11.27 28.18
C GLU A 207 19.09 -10.00 27.43
N TYR A 208 19.49 -9.87 26.15
CA TYR A 208 19.11 -8.74 25.31
C TYR A 208 17.58 -8.62 25.14
N ALA A 209 16.86 -9.73 24.95
CA ALA A 209 15.40 -9.71 24.83
C ALA A 209 14.67 -9.36 26.13
N ARG A 210 15.32 -9.50 27.28
CA ARG A 210 14.77 -9.05 28.57
C ARG A 210 14.98 -7.55 28.78
N GLN A 211 16.08 -7.00 28.27
CA GLN A 211 16.40 -5.57 28.37
C GLN A 211 15.67 -4.75 27.31
N GLU A 212 15.69 -5.22 26.05
CA GLU A 212 15.20 -4.53 24.87
C GLU A 212 14.23 -5.41 24.07
N PRO A 213 13.02 -5.70 24.62
CA PRO A 213 12.11 -6.71 24.06
C PRO A 213 11.66 -6.40 22.63
N ILE A 214 11.40 -5.12 22.31
CA ILE A 214 10.98 -4.70 20.97
C ILE A 214 12.13 -4.79 19.97
N ALA A 215 13.33 -4.34 20.33
CA ALA A 215 14.49 -4.40 19.44
C ALA A 215 14.92 -5.85 19.17
N ALA A 216 14.86 -6.73 20.17
CA ALA A 216 15.10 -8.16 19.99
C ALA A 216 14.06 -8.79 19.07
N ALA A 217 12.78 -8.47 19.25
CA ALA A 217 11.71 -8.95 18.38
C ALA A 217 11.84 -8.43 16.93
N GLN A 218 12.33 -7.21 16.74
CA GLN A 218 12.62 -6.63 15.42
C GLN A 218 13.69 -7.44 14.68
N VAL A 219 14.76 -7.86 15.37
CA VAL A 219 15.81 -8.72 14.77
C VAL A 219 15.24 -10.10 14.40
N ARG A 220 14.42 -10.71 15.28
CA ARG A 220 13.78 -11.99 14.99
C ARG A 220 12.83 -11.90 13.78
N SER A 221 12.04 -10.83 13.71
CA SER A 221 11.17 -10.53 12.55
C SER A 221 11.97 -10.41 11.25
N ALA A 222 13.04 -9.61 11.24
CA ALA A 222 13.87 -9.38 10.06
C ALA A 222 14.56 -10.67 9.58
N ALA A 223 15.06 -11.47 10.50
CA ALA A 223 15.62 -12.79 10.23
C ALA A 223 14.61 -13.71 9.52
N VAL A 224 13.37 -13.77 10.00
CA VAL A 224 12.31 -14.62 9.41
C VAL A 224 11.95 -14.16 7.99
N THR A 225 11.94 -12.87 7.72
CA THR A 225 11.74 -12.34 6.36
C THR A 225 12.78 -12.90 5.39
N VAL A 226 14.06 -12.91 5.79
CA VAL A 226 15.15 -13.48 4.98
C VAL A 226 14.96 -14.98 4.77
N LEU A 227 14.65 -15.74 5.85
CA LEU A 227 14.40 -17.18 5.78
C LEU A 227 13.25 -17.53 4.83
N SER A 228 12.13 -16.78 4.91
CA SER A 228 10.96 -16.99 4.05
C SER A 228 11.29 -16.85 2.56
N HIS A 229 12.23 -15.99 2.19
CA HIS A 229 12.67 -15.81 0.80
C HIS A 229 13.68 -16.87 0.36
N LEU A 230 14.53 -17.36 1.27
CA LEU A 230 15.36 -18.55 1.01
C LEU A 230 14.48 -19.76 0.71
N VAL A 231 13.44 -19.99 1.53
CA VAL A 231 12.46 -21.06 1.31
C VAL A 231 11.80 -20.92 -0.06
N ALA A 232 11.30 -19.73 -0.42
CA ALA A 232 10.63 -19.51 -1.70
C ALA A 232 11.54 -19.74 -2.92
N THR A 233 12.85 -19.46 -2.78
CA THR A 233 13.79 -19.49 -3.91
C THR A 233 13.91 -20.88 -4.55
N VAL A 234 13.69 -21.95 -3.77
CA VAL A 234 13.70 -23.34 -4.28
C VAL A 234 12.68 -23.60 -5.38
N LEU A 235 11.57 -22.84 -5.42
CA LEU A 235 10.55 -22.96 -6.47
C LEU A 235 11.06 -22.51 -7.85
N ARG A 236 12.11 -21.69 -7.87
CA ARG A 236 12.72 -21.15 -9.09
C ARG A 236 14.10 -21.75 -9.36
N ASP A 237 14.82 -22.14 -8.32
CA ASP A 237 16.14 -22.78 -8.43
C ASP A 237 16.23 -23.99 -7.47
N PRO A 238 16.07 -25.23 -7.97
CA PRO A 238 16.11 -26.44 -7.13
C PRO A 238 17.43 -26.65 -6.38
N THR A 239 18.52 -26.00 -6.78
CA THR A 239 19.82 -26.08 -6.07
C THR A 239 19.75 -25.49 -4.66
N PHE A 240 18.71 -24.72 -4.34
CA PHE A 240 18.46 -24.15 -3.02
C PHE A 240 17.79 -25.11 -2.03
N ARG A 241 17.50 -26.36 -2.40
CA ARG A 241 16.70 -27.28 -1.58
C ARG A 241 17.21 -27.40 -0.14
N ASP A 242 18.50 -27.65 0.04
CA ASP A 242 19.11 -27.81 1.37
C ASP A 242 18.96 -26.52 2.19
N ALA A 243 19.30 -25.37 1.61
CA ALA A 243 19.16 -24.07 2.26
C ALA A 243 17.69 -23.74 2.60
N ALA A 244 16.74 -24.14 1.76
CA ALA A 244 15.32 -23.93 1.96
C ALA A 244 14.76 -24.82 3.09
N ASP A 245 15.17 -26.08 3.17
CA ASP A 245 14.76 -26.99 4.26
C ASP A 245 15.33 -26.52 5.60
N GLU A 246 16.60 -26.12 5.60
CA GLU A 246 17.25 -25.57 6.78
C GLU A 246 16.66 -24.22 7.24
N ALA A 247 16.23 -23.38 6.30
CA ALA A 247 15.53 -22.14 6.59
C ALA A 247 14.14 -22.40 7.18
N ALA A 248 13.37 -23.34 6.61
CA ALA A 248 12.07 -23.75 7.14
C ALA A 248 12.20 -24.33 8.56
N ALA A 249 13.19 -25.19 8.80
CA ALA A 249 13.49 -25.72 10.14
C ALA A 249 13.78 -24.61 11.15
N SER A 250 14.51 -23.57 10.75
CA SER A 250 14.80 -22.40 11.60
C SER A 250 13.54 -21.58 11.90
N MET A 251 12.61 -21.46 10.93
CA MET A 251 11.31 -20.83 11.14
C MET A 251 10.43 -21.64 12.11
N PHE A 252 10.35 -22.96 11.97
CA PHE A 252 9.61 -23.81 12.92
C PHE A 252 10.20 -23.76 14.32
N ALA A 253 11.53 -23.78 14.46
CA ALA A 253 12.20 -23.64 15.75
C ALA A 253 11.84 -22.31 16.43
N LEU A 254 11.77 -21.21 15.65
CA LEU A 254 11.34 -19.92 16.17
C LEU A 254 9.91 -19.98 16.69
N VAL A 255 8.95 -20.56 15.95
CA VAL A 255 7.55 -20.72 16.40
C VAL A 255 7.47 -21.38 17.77
N THR A 256 8.25 -22.44 17.98
CA THR A 256 8.30 -23.17 19.25
C THR A 256 8.94 -22.34 20.36
N SER A 257 10.00 -21.58 20.05
CA SER A 257 10.74 -20.79 21.04
C SER A 257 10.12 -19.43 21.38
N GLU A 258 9.17 -18.93 20.58
CA GLU A 258 8.53 -17.63 20.77
C GLU A 258 7.46 -17.69 21.88
N GLU A 259 7.92 -17.96 23.11
CA GLU A 259 7.13 -18.13 24.32
C GLU A 259 7.77 -17.38 25.51
N GLY A 260 6.96 -17.08 26.54
CA GLY A 260 7.42 -16.37 27.75
C GLY A 260 7.27 -14.84 27.70
N PRO A 261 7.78 -14.11 28.71
CA PRO A 261 7.48 -12.69 28.93
C PRO A 261 8.06 -11.74 27.87
N SER A 262 9.13 -12.13 27.18
CA SER A 262 9.74 -11.36 26.07
C SER A 262 9.27 -11.81 24.68
N ALA A 263 8.33 -12.75 24.62
CA ALA A 263 7.76 -13.21 23.35
C ALA A 263 6.78 -12.20 22.78
N VAL A 264 6.71 -12.15 21.45
CA VAL A 264 5.73 -11.33 20.72
C VAL A 264 4.74 -12.28 20.02
N PRO A 265 3.50 -12.44 20.55
CA PRO A 265 2.51 -13.33 19.94
C PRO A 265 2.24 -13.04 18.46
N ALA A 266 2.26 -11.76 18.08
CA ALA A 266 2.13 -11.34 16.69
C ALA A 266 3.26 -11.89 15.79
N LEU A 267 4.50 -11.96 16.29
CA LEU A 267 5.63 -12.55 15.56
C LEU A 267 5.45 -14.06 15.40
N LYS A 268 5.01 -14.78 16.44
CA LYS A 268 4.71 -16.23 16.34
C LYS A 268 3.66 -16.50 15.26
N ALA A 269 2.58 -15.73 15.26
CA ALA A 269 1.54 -15.81 14.24
C ALA A 269 2.09 -15.48 12.84
N HIS A 270 2.89 -14.42 12.70
CA HIS A 270 3.52 -14.02 11.44
C HIS A 270 4.37 -15.15 10.83
N VAL A 271 5.19 -15.81 11.64
CA VAL A 271 6.07 -16.90 11.17
C VAL A 271 5.24 -18.08 10.67
N ILE A 272 4.16 -18.44 11.37
CA ILE A 272 3.23 -19.50 10.95
C ILE A 272 2.55 -19.15 9.62
N GLN A 273 2.15 -17.89 9.44
CA GLN A 273 1.58 -17.43 8.17
C GLN A 273 2.59 -17.47 7.02
N LEU A 274 3.84 -17.05 7.25
CA LEU A 274 4.90 -17.17 6.24
C LEU A 274 5.14 -18.63 5.84
N LEU A 275 5.20 -19.55 6.80
CA LEU A 275 5.31 -21.00 6.53
C LEU A 275 4.13 -21.52 5.70
N SER A 276 2.91 -21.11 6.05
CA SER A 276 1.69 -21.44 5.29
C SER A 276 1.76 -20.95 3.84
N MET A 277 2.15 -19.69 3.63
CA MET A 277 2.32 -19.11 2.29
C MET A 277 3.41 -19.82 1.48
N ARG A 278 4.45 -20.32 2.16
CA ARG A 278 5.53 -21.08 1.52
C ARG A 278 5.23 -22.57 1.35
N ALA A 279 4.02 -23.04 1.66
CA ALA A 279 3.63 -24.44 1.53
C ALA A 279 4.06 -25.15 0.22
N PRO A 280 4.02 -24.52 -0.98
CA PRO A 280 4.50 -25.15 -2.21
C PRO A 280 6.01 -25.46 -2.20
N ALA A 281 6.79 -24.68 -1.47
CA ALA A 281 8.24 -24.79 -1.35
C ALA A 281 8.70 -25.71 -0.22
N LEU A 282 7.79 -26.08 0.69
CA LEU A 282 8.07 -26.97 1.83
C LEU A 282 8.05 -28.45 1.42
N SER A 283 8.80 -29.26 2.18
CA SER A 283 8.68 -30.71 2.15
C SER A 283 7.25 -31.15 2.52
N ALA A 284 6.88 -32.40 2.20
CA ALA A 284 5.53 -32.89 2.52
C ALA A 284 5.25 -32.90 4.03
N ALA A 285 6.25 -33.28 4.84
CA ALA A 285 6.15 -33.29 6.29
C ALA A 285 6.01 -31.87 6.86
N ASP A 286 6.86 -30.95 6.42
CA ASP A 286 6.83 -29.54 6.85
C ASP A 286 5.55 -28.84 6.43
N ARG A 287 5.00 -29.19 5.27
CA ARG A 287 3.71 -28.67 4.80
C ARG A 287 2.57 -29.08 5.73
N GLU A 288 2.58 -30.31 6.22
CA GLU A 288 1.55 -30.75 7.17
C GLU A 288 1.74 -30.13 8.55
N LEU A 289 2.99 -29.96 8.99
CA LEU A 289 3.29 -29.21 10.22
C LEU A 289 2.86 -27.74 10.13
N ALA A 290 3.13 -27.06 9.02
CA ALA A 290 2.66 -25.69 8.80
C ALA A 290 1.13 -25.61 8.85
N ARG A 291 0.43 -26.57 8.24
CA ARG A 291 -1.04 -26.64 8.31
C ARG A 291 -1.56 -26.87 9.73
N SER A 292 -0.92 -27.73 10.52
CA SER A 292 -1.34 -27.97 11.90
C SER A 292 -1.13 -26.72 12.78
N LEU A 293 -0.01 -26.00 12.59
CA LEU A 293 0.24 -24.74 13.28
C LEU A 293 -0.76 -23.65 12.90
N VAL A 294 -1.14 -23.54 11.62
CA VAL A 294 -2.21 -22.62 11.18
C VAL A 294 -3.54 -22.94 11.86
N ARG A 295 -3.89 -24.23 12.02
CA ARG A 295 -5.08 -24.62 12.79
C ARG A 295 -4.94 -24.22 14.27
N GLY A 296 -3.75 -24.32 14.84
CA GLY A 296 -3.46 -23.92 16.22
C GLY A 296 -3.46 -22.41 16.48
N LEU A 297 -3.43 -21.56 15.44
CA LEU A 297 -3.62 -20.11 15.58
C LEU A 297 -5.07 -19.72 15.89
N VAL A 298 -6.01 -20.65 15.73
CA VAL A 298 -7.44 -20.41 15.86
C VAL A 298 -7.93 -21.16 17.08
N ARG A 299 -8.56 -20.45 18.03
CA ARG A 299 -9.30 -21.10 19.11
C ARG A 299 -10.47 -21.85 18.49
N GLU A 300 -10.65 -23.13 18.79
CA GLU A 300 -11.69 -23.98 18.18
C GLU A 300 -13.11 -23.58 18.67
N SER A 301 -13.20 -23.15 19.93
CA SER A 301 -14.42 -22.74 20.60
C SER A 301 -14.15 -21.61 21.62
N PRO A 302 -15.16 -20.81 21.99
CA PRO A 302 -15.05 -19.93 23.16
C PRO A 302 -14.53 -20.70 24.40
N PRO A 303 -13.74 -20.08 25.29
CA PRO A 303 -13.17 -20.74 26.45
C PRO A 303 -14.23 -20.90 27.56
N TYR A 304 -15.20 -21.78 27.34
CA TYR A 304 -16.38 -21.95 28.21
C TYR A 304 -16.02 -22.23 29.68
N GLU A 305 -14.94 -22.98 29.93
CA GLU A 305 -14.44 -23.28 31.28
C GLU A 305 -14.01 -22.02 32.04
N ALA A 306 -13.59 -20.97 31.34
CA ALA A 306 -13.20 -19.69 31.92
C ALA A 306 -14.41 -18.74 32.13
N LEU A 307 -15.65 -19.17 31.83
CA LEU A 307 -16.87 -18.37 31.90
C LEU A 307 -17.93 -18.94 32.86
N PRO A 308 -17.64 -19.09 34.18
CA PRO A 308 -18.53 -19.77 35.11
C PRO A 308 -19.77 -18.95 35.53
N GLY A 309 -19.69 -17.61 35.45
CA GLY A 309 -20.70 -16.68 35.96
C GLY A 309 -21.85 -16.37 34.99
N PRO A 310 -22.77 -15.47 35.37
CA PRO A 310 -23.78 -14.97 34.43
C PRO A 310 -23.08 -14.32 33.24
N TRP A 311 -23.50 -14.67 32.03
CA TRP A 311 -22.92 -14.09 30.82
C TRP A 311 -23.61 -12.76 30.52
N ARG A 312 -22.86 -11.67 30.64
CA ARG A 312 -23.35 -10.31 30.42
C ARG A 312 -22.84 -9.81 29.08
N PHE A 313 -23.74 -9.32 28.24
CA PHE A 313 -23.41 -8.69 26.96
C PHE A 313 -23.91 -7.25 26.94
N ALA A 314 -23.11 -6.31 26.45
CA ALA A 314 -23.59 -4.96 26.16
C ALA A 314 -24.15 -4.90 24.73
N MET A 315 -25.34 -4.30 24.55
CA MET A 315 -25.90 -4.02 23.23
C MET A 315 -25.74 -2.54 22.91
N CYS A 316 -24.84 -2.27 21.97
CA CYS A 316 -24.46 -0.95 21.48
C CYS A 316 -25.20 -0.60 20.19
N SER A 317 -26.43 -0.13 20.32
CA SER A 317 -27.29 0.17 19.18
C SER A 317 -27.26 1.64 18.77
N ALA A 318 -27.40 1.95 17.49
CA ALA A 318 -27.75 3.32 17.09
C ALA A 318 -29.11 3.72 17.69
N ARG A 319 -29.30 5.02 17.93
CA ARG A 319 -30.54 5.57 18.52
C ARG A 319 -31.79 5.14 17.76
N ASP A 320 -31.71 5.10 16.43
CA ASP A 320 -32.85 4.78 15.56
C ASP A 320 -33.19 3.27 15.54
N PHE A 321 -32.29 2.42 16.06
CA PHE A 321 -32.42 0.96 16.08
C PHE A 321 -32.87 0.44 17.44
N HIS A 322 -32.35 1.06 18.51
CA HIS A 322 -32.44 0.57 19.89
C HIS A 322 -33.83 0.09 20.31
N GLU A 323 -34.85 0.94 20.16
CA GLU A 323 -36.22 0.60 20.59
C GLU A 323 -36.83 -0.55 19.79
N GLY A 324 -36.50 -0.66 18.50
CA GLY A 324 -36.97 -1.76 17.64
C GLY A 324 -36.26 -3.07 17.96
N GLU A 325 -34.97 -3.01 18.26
CA GLU A 325 -34.17 -4.15 18.69
C GLU A 325 -34.67 -4.77 19.99
N VAL A 326 -34.91 -3.94 21.01
CA VAL A 326 -35.45 -4.42 22.29
C VAL A 326 -36.79 -5.11 22.08
N ASP A 327 -37.68 -4.55 21.25
CA ASP A 327 -38.95 -5.18 20.91
C ASP A 327 -38.77 -6.52 20.19
N ILE A 328 -37.77 -6.66 19.31
CA ILE A 328 -37.47 -7.94 18.65
C ILE A 328 -37.02 -8.98 19.68
N PHE A 329 -36.10 -8.63 20.57
CA PHE A 329 -35.64 -9.54 21.63
C PHE A 329 -36.80 -10.02 22.51
N ILE A 330 -37.68 -9.12 22.93
CA ILE A 330 -38.81 -9.46 23.80
C ILE A 330 -39.88 -10.25 23.02
N ASN A 331 -40.38 -9.71 21.91
CA ASN A 331 -41.57 -10.22 21.25
C ASN A 331 -41.31 -11.46 20.38
N ARG A 332 -40.16 -11.53 19.72
CA ARG A 332 -39.81 -12.66 18.83
C ARG A 332 -39.00 -13.72 19.56
N TYR A 333 -38.08 -13.30 20.41
CA TYR A 333 -37.12 -14.21 21.07
C TYR A 333 -37.43 -14.49 22.54
N GLY A 334 -38.47 -13.87 23.12
CA GLY A 334 -38.93 -14.18 24.47
C GLY A 334 -38.01 -13.70 25.59
N PHE A 335 -37.16 -12.69 25.33
CA PHE A 335 -36.37 -12.07 26.39
C PHE A 335 -37.29 -11.34 27.36
N ARG A 336 -36.89 -11.28 28.63
CA ARG A 336 -37.66 -10.63 29.70
C ARG A 336 -36.93 -9.40 30.21
N ASP A 337 -37.65 -8.30 30.31
CA ASP A 337 -37.15 -7.09 30.96
C ASP A 337 -37.03 -7.34 32.47
N VAL A 338 -35.84 -7.09 33.03
CA VAL A 338 -35.52 -7.35 34.43
C VAL A 338 -34.81 -6.15 35.06
N PRO A 339 -34.96 -5.91 36.37
CA PRO A 339 -34.17 -4.88 37.04
C PRO A 339 -32.67 -5.22 36.93
N PRO A 340 -31.78 -4.22 36.79
CA PRO A 340 -30.34 -4.45 36.79
C PRO A 340 -29.93 -5.22 38.06
N PRO A 341 -29.28 -6.40 37.92
CA PRO A 341 -28.83 -7.17 39.07
C PRO A 341 -27.84 -6.40 39.95
N GLU A 342 -27.70 -6.81 41.20
CA GLU A 342 -26.68 -6.27 42.11
C GLU A 342 -25.27 -6.44 41.50
N GLY A 343 -24.44 -5.40 41.58
CA GLY A 343 -23.12 -5.37 40.93
C GLY A 343 -23.16 -5.20 39.40
N SER A 344 -24.28 -4.69 38.85
CA SER A 344 -24.34 -4.24 37.45
C SER A 344 -23.36 -3.09 37.21
N PRO A 345 -22.61 -3.11 36.08
CA PRO A 345 -21.72 -2.00 35.74
C PRO A 345 -22.52 -0.72 35.45
N SER A 346 -21.90 0.43 35.68
CA SER A 346 -22.45 1.71 35.22
C SER A 346 -22.14 1.93 33.73
N PRO A 347 -23.06 2.51 32.95
CA PRO A 347 -22.77 2.87 31.56
C PRO A 347 -21.74 4.00 31.48
N PRO A 348 -21.02 4.14 30.35
CA PRO A 348 -20.11 5.27 30.12
C PRO A 348 -20.80 6.64 30.30
N VAL A 349 -20.04 7.62 30.82
CA VAL A 349 -20.42 8.87 31.54
C VAL A 349 -21.52 9.75 30.90
N ARG A 350 -21.99 9.50 29.67
CA ARG A 350 -22.89 10.41 28.93
C ARG A 350 -24.34 9.94 28.72
N TYR A 351 -24.73 8.70 28.99
CA TYR A 351 -26.07 8.20 28.60
C TYR A 351 -26.72 7.22 29.60
N GLY A 352 -27.58 7.76 30.48
CA GLY A 352 -28.69 7.04 31.12
C GLY A 352 -28.35 5.79 31.95
N THR A 353 -29.37 4.97 32.21
CA THR A 353 -29.28 3.63 32.83
C THR A 353 -29.44 2.55 31.76
N TYR A 354 -28.87 1.36 31.94
CA TYR A 354 -29.15 0.23 31.06
C TYR A 354 -30.58 -0.26 31.20
N ARG A 355 -31.18 -0.69 30.09
CA ARG A 355 -32.34 -1.60 30.10
C ARG A 355 -31.81 -3.03 30.03
N VAL A 356 -32.11 -3.87 31.03
CA VAL A 356 -31.52 -5.20 31.13
C VAL A 356 -32.52 -6.25 30.71
N LEU A 357 -32.14 -7.06 29.73
CA LEU A 357 -32.97 -8.15 29.20
C LEU A 357 -32.35 -9.50 29.57
N GLU A 358 -33.13 -10.39 30.16
CA GLU A 358 -32.75 -11.77 30.45
C GLU A 358 -33.20 -12.68 29.30
N ALA A 359 -32.26 -13.46 28.75
CA ALA A 359 -32.55 -14.44 27.71
C ALA A 359 -33.42 -15.60 28.25
N PRO A 360 -34.22 -16.27 27.40
CA PRO A 360 -35.03 -17.42 27.83
C PRO A 360 -34.21 -18.72 28.01
N PHE A 361 -32.90 -18.67 27.76
CA PHE A 361 -31.97 -19.78 27.90
C PHE A 361 -30.87 -19.45 28.93
N ARG A 362 -30.21 -20.47 29.46
CA ARG A 362 -29.21 -20.38 30.53
C ARG A 362 -27.82 -20.74 30.01
N THR A 363 -26.79 -20.28 30.71
CA THR A 363 -25.42 -20.76 30.49
C THR A 363 -25.34 -22.28 30.80
N PRO A 364 -24.26 -22.97 30.39
CA PRO A 364 -24.04 -24.37 30.76
C PRO A 364 -24.02 -24.62 32.27
N THR A 365 -23.66 -23.60 33.06
CA THR A 365 -23.66 -23.64 34.53
C THR A 365 -25.02 -23.31 35.16
N GLY A 366 -26.05 -23.04 34.34
CA GLY A 366 -27.39 -22.67 34.79
C GLY A 366 -27.56 -21.18 35.12
N ALA A 367 -26.53 -20.35 34.93
CA ALA A 367 -26.56 -18.91 35.19
C ALA A 367 -27.37 -18.15 34.11
N PRO A 368 -27.86 -16.93 34.40
CA PRO A 368 -28.55 -16.11 33.40
C PRO A 368 -27.60 -15.59 32.31
N VAL A 369 -28.14 -15.46 31.09
CA VAL A 369 -27.56 -14.65 30.02
C VAL A 369 -28.31 -13.31 29.98
N LEU A 370 -27.57 -12.22 30.14
CA LEU A 370 -28.11 -10.86 30.31
C LEU A 370 -27.62 -9.93 29.22
N LEU A 371 -28.53 -9.18 28.61
CA LEU A 371 -28.25 -8.15 27.61
C LEU A 371 -28.49 -6.77 28.21
N TYR A 372 -27.45 -5.96 28.29
CA TYR A 372 -27.48 -4.59 28.79
C TYR A 372 -27.66 -3.66 27.59
N ALA A 373 -28.91 -3.32 27.32
CA ALA A 373 -29.33 -2.58 26.14
C ALA A 373 -29.35 -1.07 26.40
N ARG A 374 -28.75 -0.31 25.46
CA ARG A 374 -28.87 1.15 25.40
C ARG A 374 -28.64 1.66 23.98
N ALA A 375 -29.03 2.91 23.73
CA ALA A 375 -28.51 3.64 22.59
C ALA A 375 -27.05 4.05 22.85
N ALA A 376 -26.17 3.82 21.88
CA ALA A 376 -24.73 4.00 22.01
C ALA A 376 -24.13 4.95 20.96
N LYS A 377 -23.16 5.76 21.40
CA LYS A 377 -22.22 6.42 20.51
C LYS A 377 -21.10 5.45 20.11
N PRO A 378 -20.39 5.73 19.00
CA PRO A 378 -19.27 4.90 18.57
C PRO A 378 -18.22 4.69 19.68
N ASP A 379 -17.82 5.76 20.37
CA ASP A 379 -16.76 5.73 21.39
C ASP A 379 -17.10 4.85 22.61
N ASP A 380 -18.38 4.55 22.84
CA ASP A 380 -18.82 3.84 24.05
C ASP A 380 -18.55 2.32 23.98
N GLU A 381 -18.48 1.74 22.77
CA GLU A 381 -18.45 0.28 22.58
C GLU A 381 -17.14 -0.35 23.07
N ASN A 382 -16.00 0.32 22.81
CA ASN A 382 -14.69 -0.15 23.27
C ASN A 382 -14.51 0.04 24.78
N LEU A 383 -15.18 1.03 25.39
CA LEU A 383 -15.17 1.18 26.84
C LEU A 383 -15.86 -0.01 27.52
N GLU A 384 -17.03 -0.43 27.02
CA GLU A 384 -17.78 -1.56 27.57
C GLU A 384 -17.12 -2.90 27.25
N MET A 385 -16.62 -3.08 26.03
CA MET A 385 -15.84 -4.25 25.64
C MET A 385 -14.59 -4.42 26.53
N ALA A 386 -14.02 -3.33 27.07
CA ALA A 386 -12.90 -3.41 28.00
C ALA A 386 -13.29 -3.73 29.45
N MET A 387 -14.56 -3.58 29.85
CA MET A 387 -14.99 -3.83 31.22
C MET A 387 -14.98 -5.32 31.54
N GLU A 388 -14.40 -5.71 32.68
CA GLU A 388 -14.40 -7.09 33.17
C GLU A 388 -15.82 -7.67 33.32
N ALA A 389 -16.80 -6.82 33.64
CA ALA A 389 -18.19 -7.21 33.85
C ALA A 389 -18.88 -7.79 32.60
N PHE A 390 -18.40 -7.52 31.38
CA PHE A 390 -19.00 -7.99 30.14
C PHE A 390 -18.20 -9.13 29.52
N VAL A 391 -18.88 -10.21 29.14
CA VAL A 391 -18.31 -11.31 28.34
C VAL A 391 -18.17 -10.88 26.88
N GLY A 392 -19.02 -9.96 26.42
CA GLY A 392 -18.95 -9.50 25.05
C GLY A 392 -19.86 -8.33 24.73
N VAL A 393 -19.84 -7.92 23.47
CA VAL A 393 -20.66 -6.82 22.95
C VAL A 393 -21.34 -7.19 21.64
N PHE A 394 -22.57 -6.74 21.49
CA PHE A 394 -23.30 -6.76 20.23
C PHE A 394 -23.43 -5.33 19.72
N ILE A 395 -22.97 -5.10 18.50
CA ILE A 395 -22.99 -3.78 17.89
C ILE A 395 -23.90 -3.81 16.67
N ASN A 396 -24.87 -2.91 16.62
CA ASN A 396 -25.76 -2.79 15.48
C ASN A 396 -26.13 -1.33 15.19
N ARG A 397 -25.76 -0.85 14.00
CA ARG A 397 -25.98 0.52 13.52
C ARG A 397 -25.70 0.59 12.02
N HIS A 398 -25.99 1.74 11.42
CA HIS A 398 -25.52 2.02 10.06
C HIS A 398 -23.99 1.98 9.99
N ALA A 399 -23.45 1.16 9.08
CA ALA A 399 -22.02 0.89 8.98
C ALA A 399 -21.16 2.11 8.64
N GLN A 400 -21.73 3.10 7.93
CA GLN A 400 -21.06 4.35 7.54
C GLN A 400 -19.60 4.13 7.05
N LEU A 401 -19.39 3.10 6.22
CA LEU A 401 -18.10 2.69 5.68
C LEU A 401 -16.98 2.48 6.74
N GLY A 402 -17.34 2.05 7.95
CA GLY A 402 -16.39 1.79 9.05
C GLY A 402 -15.92 3.05 9.80
N ALA A 403 -16.44 4.24 9.46
CA ALA A 403 -16.05 5.50 10.10
C ALA A 403 -16.34 5.53 11.61
N TYR A 404 -17.35 4.78 12.07
CA TYR A 404 -17.68 4.69 13.48
C TYR A 404 -16.72 3.79 14.24
N ASP A 405 -16.33 2.64 13.70
CA ASP A 405 -15.36 1.78 14.36
C ASP A 405 -13.95 2.42 14.39
N MET A 406 -13.62 3.24 13.37
CA MET A 406 -12.40 4.05 13.38
C MET A 406 -12.40 5.13 14.48
N ARG A 407 -13.57 5.67 14.86
CA ARG A 407 -13.67 6.57 16.02
C ARG A 407 -13.60 5.79 17.33
N ALA A 408 -14.28 4.66 17.42
CA ALA A 408 -14.23 3.81 18.59
C ALA A 408 -12.80 3.35 18.91
N SER A 409 -12.02 3.00 17.88
CA SER A 409 -10.61 2.60 18.03
C SER A 409 -9.65 3.73 18.41
N ALA A 410 -10.07 4.99 18.35
CA ALA A 410 -9.29 6.10 18.92
C ALA A 410 -9.30 6.10 20.46
N VAL A 411 -10.24 5.38 21.08
CA VAL A 411 -10.32 5.22 22.53
C VAL A 411 -9.29 4.20 23.00
N THR A 412 -8.36 4.64 23.84
CA THR A 412 -7.33 3.75 24.41
C THR A 412 -7.90 2.99 25.61
N VAL A 413 -7.98 1.67 25.48
CA VAL A 413 -8.47 0.75 26.51
C VAL A 413 -7.57 -0.47 26.62
N ARG A 414 -7.71 -1.24 27.71
CA ARG A 414 -7.04 -2.52 27.91
C ARG A 414 -8.08 -3.62 28.05
N GLN A 415 -7.93 -4.70 27.29
CA GLN A 415 -8.79 -5.89 27.43
C GLN A 415 -8.67 -6.49 28.84
N ALA A 416 -9.83 -6.79 29.46
CA ALA A 416 -9.93 -7.48 30.74
C ALA A 416 -10.71 -8.79 30.60
N GLY A 417 -10.02 -9.94 30.72
CA GLY A 417 -10.64 -11.26 30.57
C GLY A 417 -10.97 -11.65 29.13
N TYR A 418 -11.68 -12.76 28.96
CA TYR A 418 -12.20 -13.19 27.66
C TYR A 418 -13.20 -12.19 27.10
N LYS A 419 -13.16 -11.96 25.80
CA LYS A 419 -14.14 -11.12 25.10
C LYS A 419 -14.64 -11.76 23.82
N LEU A 420 -15.92 -11.54 23.54
CA LEU A 420 -16.56 -11.87 22.28
C LEU A 420 -17.28 -10.64 21.69
N MET A 421 -17.15 -10.42 20.39
CA MET A 421 -17.85 -9.35 19.70
C MET A 421 -18.62 -9.89 18.51
N LEU A 422 -19.89 -9.50 18.36
CA LEU A 422 -20.61 -9.58 17.10
C LEU A 422 -20.84 -8.17 16.57
N ASN A 423 -20.16 -7.83 15.48
CA ASN A 423 -20.34 -6.56 14.78
C ASN A 423 -21.24 -6.77 13.54
N ALA A 424 -22.49 -6.30 13.66
CA ALA A 424 -23.48 -6.33 12.58
C ALA A 424 -23.40 -5.10 11.66
N GLN A 425 -22.43 -4.20 11.88
CA GLN A 425 -22.03 -3.22 10.89
C GLN A 425 -21.16 -3.91 9.84
N CYS A 426 -21.30 -3.53 8.57
CA CYS A 426 -20.37 -3.92 7.51
C CYS A 426 -18.95 -3.47 7.90
N ALA A 427 -18.25 -4.33 8.64
CA ALA A 427 -16.92 -4.08 9.14
C ALA A 427 -15.97 -4.44 8.02
N GLY A 428 -15.64 -3.43 7.20
CA GLY A 428 -14.53 -3.53 6.27
C GLY A 428 -13.24 -3.92 6.99
N LEU A 429 -12.25 -4.34 6.21
CA LEU A 429 -10.91 -4.77 6.66
C LEU A 429 -10.35 -3.87 7.77
N THR A 430 -10.45 -2.54 7.61
CA THR A 430 -9.93 -1.51 8.52
C THR A 430 -10.55 -1.53 9.93
N THR A 431 -11.85 -1.81 10.04
CA THR A 431 -12.58 -1.88 11.32
C THR A 431 -12.09 -3.04 12.18
N ARG A 432 -11.92 -4.24 11.58
CA ARG A 432 -11.49 -5.44 12.30
C ARG A 432 -10.06 -5.27 12.83
N PHE A 433 -9.17 -4.59 12.10
CA PHE A 433 -7.81 -4.28 12.57
C PHE A 433 -7.81 -3.41 13.82
N ALA A 434 -8.62 -2.35 13.80
CA ALA A 434 -8.66 -1.37 14.86
C ALA A 434 -9.19 -1.99 16.18
N ILE A 435 -10.13 -2.93 16.07
CA ILE A 435 -10.69 -3.66 17.21
C ILE A 435 -9.72 -4.76 17.69
N ALA A 436 -9.13 -5.54 16.79
CA ALA A 436 -8.14 -6.57 17.15
C ALA A 436 -6.88 -5.97 17.81
N ARG A 437 -6.54 -4.71 17.51
CA ARG A 437 -5.50 -3.95 18.22
C ARG A 437 -5.84 -3.73 19.70
N ALA A 438 -7.08 -3.33 19.99
CA ALA A 438 -7.52 -3.04 21.35
C ALA A 438 -7.85 -4.32 22.15
N PHE A 439 -8.28 -5.37 21.45
CA PHE A 439 -8.72 -6.64 22.03
C PHE A 439 -8.09 -7.85 21.31
N PRO A 440 -6.78 -8.10 21.53
CA PRO A 440 -6.02 -9.12 20.78
C PRO A 440 -6.48 -10.56 21.04
N ASP A 441 -7.10 -10.83 22.20
CA ASP A 441 -7.54 -12.18 22.56
C ASP A 441 -9.06 -12.38 22.38
N ALA A 442 -9.73 -11.42 21.75
CA ALA A 442 -11.18 -11.44 21.55
C ALA A 442 -11.61 -12.28 20.35
N ASP A 443 -12.70 -13.01 20.52
CA ASP A 443 -13.36 -13.72 19.43
C ASP A 443 -14.30 -12.75 18.70
N ILE A 444 -13.95 -12.38 17.47
CA ILE A 444 -14.69 -11.39 16.68
C ILE A 444 -15.44 -12.06 15.54
N TYR A 445 -16.75 -11.87 15.53
CA TYR A 445 -17.64 -12.12 14.41
C TYR A 445 -17.98 -10.80 13.73
N SER A 446 -17.62 -10.69 12.45
CA SER A 446 -17.87 -9.49 11.65
C SER A 446 -18.72 -9.83 10.44
N SER A 447 -19.69 -8.98 10.12
CA SER A 447 -20.46 -9.15 8.88
C SER A 447 -19.61 -8.86 7.64
N TRP A 448 -19.78 -9.67 6.58
CA TRP A 448 -19.09 -9.52 5.29
C TRP A 448 -19.65 -8.37 4.45
N ASP A 449 -20.95 -8.12 4.59
CA ASP A 449 -21.71 -7.06 3.90
C ASP A 449 -22.61 -6.34 4.92
N SER A 450 -23.35 -5.32 4.50
CA SER A 450 -24.37 -4.68 5.35
C SER A 450 -25.40 -5.72 5.79
N THR A 451 -25.67 -5.78 7.10
CA THR A 451 -26.76 -6.62 7.62
C THR A 451 -28.10 -5.99 7.29
N TYR A 452 -29.09 -6.82 6.98
CA TYR A 452 -30.41 -6.35 6.62
C TYR A 452 -31.33 -6.15 7.82
N PHE A 453 -32.24 -5.18 7.70
CA PHE A 453 -33.31 -4.95 8.66
C PHE A 453 -34.56 -4.48 7.93
N ARG A 454 -35.71 -4.55 8.61
CA ARG A 454 -36.99 -4.01 8.13
C ARG A 454 -37.56 -3.04 9.15
N THR A 455 -38.28 -2.06 8.64
CA THR A 455 -39.03 -1.09 9.45
C THR A 455 -40.52 -1.33 9.29
N GLY A 456 -41.25 -1.12 10.39
CA GLY A 456 -42.71 -1.17 10.44
C GLY A 456 -43.35 0.22 10.36
N ALA A 457 -44.63 0.28 10.74
CA ALA A 457 -45.34 1.55 10.85
C ALA A 457 -44.58 2.52 11.79
N GLY A 458 -44.44 3.78 11.38
CA GLY A 458 -43.71 4.80 12.13
C GLY A 458 -42.18 4.75 11.98
N GLY A 459 -41.64 3.94 11.04
CA GLY A 459 -40.20 3.89 10.76
C GLY A 459 -39.38 3.11 11.80
N LYS A 460 -40.03 2.57 12.84
CA LYS A 460 -39.38 1.73 13.87
C LYS A 460 -38.96 0.39 13.30
N MET A 461 -37.75 -0.06 13.60
CA MET A 461 -37.28 -1.39 13.20
C MET A 461 -38.14 -2.50 13.81
N ASN A 462 -38.51 -3.51 13.02
CA ASN A 462 -39.34 -4.65 13.47
C ASN A 462 -38.77 -6.02 13.09
N ALA A 463 -37.69 -6.08 12.31
CA ALA A 463 -36.91 -7.29 12.05
C ALA A 463 -35.46 -6.92 11.73
N SER A 464 -34.50 -7.75 12.15
CA SER A 464 -33.06 -7.50 11.96
C SER A 464 -32.29 -8.81 11.81
N GLU A 465 -31.55 -8.96 10.70
CA GLU A 465 -30.62 -10.08 10.49
C GLU A 465 -29.54 -10.12 11.58
N GLY A 466 -29.02 -8.97 11.99
CA GLY A 466 -28.01 -8.88 13.05
C GLY A 466 -28.50 -9.44 14.38
N VAL A 467 -29.74 -9.14 14.76
CA VAL A 467 -30.38 -9.71 15.96
C VAL A 467 -30.60 -11.21 15.80
N ASP A 468 -31.09 -11.65 14.63
CA ASP A 468 -31.34 -13.06 14.35
C ASP A 468 -30.06 -13.90 14.50
N CYS A 469 -28.94 -13.43 13.93
CA CYS A 469 -27.64 -14.09 14.05
C CYS A 469 -27.04 -13.99 15.46
N PHE A 470 -27.22 -12.87 16.18
CA PHE A 470 -26.73 -12.72 17.56
C PHE A 470 -27.38 -13.71 18.52
N VAL A 471 -28.69 -13.94 18.39
CA VAL A 471 -29.39 -14.91 19.23
C VAL A 471 -28.88 -16.33 18.97
N GLU A 472 -28.63 -16.71 17.71
CA GLU A 472 -28.06 -18.03 17.40
C GLU A 472 -26.60 -18.18 17.87
N LEU A 473 -25.82 -17.10 17.89
CA LEU A 473 -24.51 -17.08 18.52
C LEU A 473 -24.62 -17.38 20.02
N LEU A 474 -25.51 -16.68 20.74
CA LEU A 474 -25.72 -16.91 22.18
C LEU A 474 -26.18 -18.34 22.46
N ARG A 475 -27.09 -18.88 21.64
CA ARG A 475 -27.56 -20.27 21.75
C ARG A 475 -26.45 -21.27 21.51
N GLY A 476 -25.62 -21.08 20.48
CA GLY A 476 -24.47 -21.95 20.23
C GLY A 476 -23.47 -21.92 21.38
N MET A 477 -23.23 -20.74 21.97
CA MET A 477 -22.42 -20.63 23.19
C MET A 477 -23.02 -21.41 24.36
N CYS A 478 -24.33 -21.29 24.59
CA CYS A 478 -25.03 -22.02 25.66
C CYS A 478 -24.96 -23.55 25.48
N GLU A 479 -24.86 -24.03 24.24
CA GLU A 479 -24.68 -25.44 23.89
C GLU A 479 -23.19 -25.86 23.81
N GLN A 480 -22.27 -24.98 24.22
CA GLN A 480 -20.83 -25.20 24.19
C GLN A 480 -20.26 -25.55 22.79
N GLU A 481 -20.87 -25.00 21.75
CA GLU A 481 -20.49 -25.31 20.37
C GLU A 481 -19.15 -24.70 19.96
N SER A 482 -18.50 -25.32 18.98
CA SER A 482 -17.33 -24.75 18.30
C SER A 482 -17.71 -23.55 17.43
N HIS A 483 -16.73 -22.71 17.07
CA HIS A 483 -16.98 -21.59 16.18
C HIS A 483 -17.55 -22.02 14.83
N ALA A 484 -17.16 -23.19 14.33
CA ALA A 484 -17.69 -23.75 13.08
C ALA A 484 -19.17 -24.17 13.21
N GLN A 485 -19.57 -24.70 14.36
CA GLN A 485 -20.96 -25.03 14.66
C GLN A 485 -21.81 -23.77 14.83
N ILE A 486 -21.29 -22.76 15.55
CA ILE A 486 -21.93 -21.45 15.71
C ILE A 486 -22.12 -20.76 14.33
N GLU A 487 -21.10 -20.79 13.47
CA GLU A 487 -21.20 -20.28 12.09
C GLU A 487 -22.29 -21.00 11.30
N ALA A 488 -22.36 -22.33 11.41
CA ALA A 488 -23.41 -23.11 10.76
C ALA A 488 -24.83 -22.76 11.26
N ARG A 489 -24.99 -22.40 12.54
CA ARG A 489 -26.26 -21.89 13.08
C ARG A 489 -26.62 -20.53 12.51
N MET A 490 -25.69 -19.57 12.56
CA MET A 490 -25.90 -18.24 12.02
C MET A 490 -26.26 -18.29 10.53
N ARG A 491 -25.60 -19.15 9.76
CA ARG A 491 -25.90 -19.34 8.33
C ARG A 491 -27.31 -19.84 8.04
N ARG A 492 -27.96 -20.54 8.98
CA ARG A 492 -29.36 -20.98 8.82
C ARG A 492 -30.35 -19.83 8.98
N VAL A 493 -29.98 -18.79 9.74
CA VAL A 493 -30.87 -17.66 10.07
C VAL A 493 -30.48 -16.35 9.38
N GLN A 494 -29.28 -16.28 8.79
CA GLN A 494 -28.87 -15.15 7.97
C GLN A 494 -29.86 -14.95 6.81
N TRP A 495 -30.03 -13.71 6.38
CA TRP A 495 -30.98 -13.40 5.32
C TRP A 495 -30.34 -13.66 3.95
N HIS A 496 -31.14 -13.68 2.90
CA HIS A 496 -30.63 -13.98 1.57
C HIS A 496 -29.77 -12.82 1.02
N HIS A 497 -28.50 -13.13 0.71
CA HIS A 497 -27.54 -12.22 0.07
C HIS A 497 -27.18 -12.71 -1.34
N ALA A 498 -26.83 -11.81 -2.26
CA ALA A 498 -26.45 -12.19 -3.63
C ALA A 498 -25.22 -13.12 -3.68
N GLN A 499 -24.37 -13.02 -2.66
CA GLN A 499 -23.16 -13.80 -2.43
C GLN A 499 -23.47 -15.26 -2.03
N ALA A 500 -24.72 -15.57 -1.62
CA ALA A 500 -25.15 -16.94 -1.32
C ALA A 500 -25.04 -17.90 -2.52
N ARG A 501 -24.79 -17.39 -3.74
CA ARG A 501 -24.40 -18.17 -4.92
C ARG A 501 -23.09 -18.95 -4.74
N PHE A 502 -22.23 -18.56 -3.81
CA PHE A 502 -20.98 -19.26 -3.51
C PHE A 502 -21.24 -20.34 -2.44
N PRO A 503 -20.92 -21.62 -2.73
CA PRO A 503 -21.09 -22.69 -1.76
C PRO A 503 -20.36 -22.38 -0.44
N GLY A 504 -21.09 -22.48 0.67
CA GLY A 504 -20.54 -22.24 2.00
C GLY A 504 -20.52 -20.79 2.48
N PHE A 505 -21.05 -19.83 1.71
CA PHE A 505 -21.14 -18.43 2.12
C PHE A 505 -21.82 -18.25 3.49
N SER A 506 -21.16 -17.54 4.40
CA SER A 506 -21.70 -17.08 5.69
C SER A 506 -21.61 -15.57 5.73
N GLN A 507 -22.71 -14.91 6.08
CA GLN A 507 -22.76 -13.45 6.21
C GLN A 507 -21.90 -12.97 7.38
N PHE A 508 -21.86 -13.73 8.47
CA PHE A 508 -21.02 -13.45 9.63
C PHE A 508 -19.80 -14.35 9.62
N VAL A 509 -18.64 -13.71 9.57
CA VAL A 509 -17.35 -14.38 9.52
C VAL A 509 -16.75 -14.43 10.92
N GLY A 510 -16.71 -15.64 11.48
CA GLY A 510 -16.18 -15.90 12.82
C GLY A 510 -14.67 -16.11 12.87
N PRO A 511 -14.12 -16.27 14.09
CA PRO A 511 -12.68 -16.52 14.31
C PRO A 511 -12.23 -17.89 13.78
N GLY A 512 -13.16 -18.84 13.58
CA GLY A 512 -12.91 -20.19 13.10
C GLY A 512 -12.42 -20.33 11.65
N ASN A 513 -12.35 -19.25 10.87
CA ASN A 513 -12.01 -19.32 9.44
C ASN A 513 -10.52 -18.98 9.21
N PRO A 514 -9.65 -19.97 8.89
CA PRO A 514 -8.20 -19.76 8.81
C PRO A 514 -7.79 -18.85 7.65
N LEU A 515 -8.55 -18.84 6.57
CA LEU A 515 -8.33 -17.95 5.42
C LEU A 515 -8.71 -16.51 5.74
N VAL A 516 -9.55 -16.28 6.75
CA VAL A 516 -9.92 -14.96 7.26
C VAL A 516 -8.87 -14.53 8.29
N VAL A 517 -8.45 -15.38 9.22
CA VAL A 517 -7.35 -15.01 10.13
C VAL A 517 -6.06 -14.68 9.35
N ALA A 518 -5.73 -15.45 8.30
CA ALA A 518 -4.56 -15.18 7.44
C ALA A 518 -4.70 -13.97 6.50
N ARG A 519 -5.93 -13.60 6.10
CA ARG A 519 -6.19 -12.43 5.24
C ARG A 519 -6.46 -11.16 6.03
N PHE A 520 -6.74 -11.24 7.33
CA PHE A 520 -7.22 -10.12 8.15
C PHE A 520 -6.30 -9.81 9.35
N GLN A 521 -5.13 -10.45 9.42
CA GLN A 521 -4.07 -10.05 10.34
C GLN A 521 -3.13 -9.10 9.57
N ASP A 522 -3.36 -7.79 9.72
CA ASP A 522 -2.35 -6.75 9.47
C ASP A 522 -1.27 -6.90 10.54
N VAL A 523 -0.41 -7.90 10.36
CA VAL A 523 0.57 -8.25 11.39
C VAL A 523 1.56 -7.09 11.52
N ASN A 524 1.95 -6.50 10.38
CA ASN A 524 2.94 -5.44 10.30
C ASN A 524 2.44 -4.06 10.83
N ARG A 525 1.13 -3.85 11.03
CA ARG A 525 0.50 -2.61 11.54
C ARG A 525 0.45 -1.46 10.53
N ASP A 526 0.29 -1.73 9.26
CA ASP A 526 0.22 -0.73 8.19
C ASP A 526 -1.18 -0.23 7.80
N GLY A 527 -2.20 -0.77 8.46
CA GLY A 527 -3.60 -0.46 8.19
C GLY A 527 -4.20 -1.23 7.00
N ARG A 528 -3.52 -2.27 6.48
CA ARG A 528 -3.99 -3.11 5.38
C ARG A 528 -4.03 -4.59 5.73
N ALA A 529 -5.02 -5.26 5.15
CA ALA A 529 -4.95 -6.69 4.88
C ALA A 529 -4.35 -6.84 3.49
N ASP A 530 -3.10 -7.28 3.41
CA ASP A 530 -2.55 -7.75 2.15
C ASP A 530 -2.36 -9.27 2.15
N LEU A 531 -2.10 -9.83 0.97
CA LEU A 531 -1.88 -11.27 0.83
C LEU A 531 -0.47 -11.68 1.29
N TYR A 532 0.37 -10.71 1.67
CA TYR A 532 1.81 -10.88 1.82
C TYR A 532 2.48 -9.77 2.65
N ASP A 533 2.44 -9.91 3.97
CA ASP A 533 3.34 -9.18 4.86
C ASP A 533 4.72 -9.84 4.82
N GLY A 534 5.67 -9.22 4.13
CA GLY A 534 7.04 -9.75 4.05
C GLY A 534 7.84 -9.57 5.35
N PHE A 535 7.64 -8.45 6.05
CA PHE A 535 8.40 -8.06 7.24
C PHE A 535 7.47 -7.40 8.28
N LEU A 536 7.41 -7.99 9.48
CA LEU A 536 6.72 -7.41 10.63
C LEU A 536 7.60 -6.31 11.25
N ASP A 537 7.40 -5.05 10.86
CA ASP A 537 8.17 -3.91 11.38
C ASP A 537 7.52 -3.34 12.67
N LEU A 538 8.15 -3.58 13.82
CA LEU A 538 7.66 -3.16 15.13
C LEU A 538 7.91 -1.67 15.43
N THR A 539 8.51 -0.90 14.49
CA THR A 539 8.88 0.53 14.65
C THR A 539 7.97 1.53 13.90
N ILE A 540 6.86 1.07 13.28
CA ILE A 540 5.98 1.87 12.40
C ILE A 540 5.35 3.14 13.01
N ALA A 541 5.27 3.27 14.33
CA ALA A 541 4.74 4.48 14.97
C ALA A 541 5.53 5.74 14.58
N GLU A 542 6.85 5.62 14.39
CA GLU A 542 7.72 6.74 14.04
C GLU A 542 7.49 7.23 12.60
N ILE A 543 7.20 6.31 11.65
CA ILE A 543 6.92 6.65 10.25
C ILE A 543 5.60 7.43 10.11
N ALA A 544 4.57 7.06 10.88
CA ALA A 544 3.27 7.74 10.87
C ALA A 544 3.35 9.14 11.52
N GLU A 545 4.19 9.31 12.54
CA GLU A 545 4.45 10.62 13.16
C GLU A 545 5.26 11.55 12.22
N ASP A 546 6.29 11.03 11.54
CA ASP A 546 7.10 11.78 10.58
C ASP A 546 6.30 12.20 9.32
N LEU A 547 5.39 11.33 8.84
CA LEU A 547 4.48 11.66 7.75
C LEU A 547 3.50 12.76 8.14
N ARG A 548 2.83 12.65 9.30
CA ARG A 548 1.93 13.71 9.80
C ARG A 548 2.66 15.02 10.04
N ALA A 549 3.90 14.98 10.52
CA ALA A 549 4.74 16.16 10.66
C ALA A 549 5.00 16.87 9.32
N SER A 550 5.01 16.14 8.20
CA SER A 550 5.28 16.69 6.86
C SER A 550 4.19 17.62 6.32
N LEU A 551 2.94 17.48 6.78
CA LEU A 551 1.83 18.37 6.41
C LEU A 551 1.42 19.34 7.51
N THR A 552 2.02 19.24 8.70
CA THR A 552 1.78 20.19 9.79
C THR A 552 2.59 21.46 9.50
N PRO A 553 1.96 22.63 9.29
CA PRO A 553 2.69 23.87 9.01
C PRO A 553 3.59 24.26 10.18
N LYS A 554 4.85 24.59 9.91
CA LYS A 554 5.83 25.03 10.90
C LYS A 554 6.54 26.28 10.42
N ASP A 555 6.62 27.30 11.26
CA ASP A 555 7.41 28.50 10.95
C ASP A 555 8.90 28.12 10.80
N PRO A 556 9.53 28.36 9.64
CA PRO A 556 10.94 28.05 9.44
C PRO A 556 11.88 29.00 10.20
N GLY A 557 11.37 30.08 10.81
CA GLY A 557 12.16 31.06 11.56
C GLY A 557 13.04 31.98 10.70
N VAL A 558 12.91 31.90 9.37
CA VAL A 558 13.64 32.70 8.37
C VAL A 558 12.69 33.14 7.26
N GLY A 559 13.06 34.21 6.53
CA GLY A 559 12.27 34.68 5.39
C GLY A 559 12.24 33.68 4.23
N PRO A 560 11.19 33.66 3.38
CA PRO A 560 11.07 32.70 2.27
C PRO A 560 12.27 32.69 1.32
N SER A 561 12.86 33.87 1.06
CA SER A 561 14.06 34.04 0.23
C SER A 561 15.35 33.43 0.82
N GLN A 562 15.35 33.10 2.11
CA GLN A 562 16.49 32.54 2.83
C GLN A 562 16.42 31.02 2.97
N ILE A 563 15.34 30.38 2.51
CA ILE A 563 15.14 28.94 2.61
C ILE A 563 15.95 28.22 1.52
N GLY A 564 17.00 27.50 1.94
CA GLY A 564 17.92 26.78 1.05
C GLY A 564 18.12 25.30 1.42
N GLY A 565 19.25 24.72 0.99
CA GLY A 565 19.66 23.36 1.36
C GLY A 565 18.66 22.27 0.95
N ALA A 566 18.44 21.30 1.83
CA ALA A 566 17.55 20.15 1.56
C ALA A 566 16.12 20.56 1.20
N ALA A 567 15.62 21.67 1.76
CA ALA A 567 14.29 22.19 1.45
C ALA A 567 14.18 22.58 -0.02
N ALA A 568 15.13 23.39 -0.51
CA ALA A 568 15.23 23.84 -1.90
C ALA A 568 15.53 22.69 -2.87
N THR A 569 16.38 21.73 -2.48
CA THR A 569 16.62 20.50 -3.25
C THR A 569 15.32 19.70 -3.44
N GLY A 570 14.50 19.58 -2.38
CA GLY A 570 13.20 18.91 -2.46
C GLY A 570 12.21 19.63 -3.39
N LEU A 571 12.23 20.95 -3.46
CA LEU A 571 11.42 21.72 -4.41
C LEU A 571 11.93 21.58 -5.85
N GLY A 572 13.25 21.59 -6.06
CA GLY A 572 13.87 21.26 -7.34
C GLY A 572 13.47 19.86 -7.84
N TRP A 573 13.38 18.91 -6.92
CA TRP A 573 12.92 17.56 -7.22
C TRP A 573 11.43 17.49 -7.60
N ALA A 574 10.57 18.31 -6.98
CA ALA A 574 9.17 18.45 -7.38
C ALA A 574 9.02 19.01 -8.80
N ALA A 575 9.77 20.07 -9.14
CA ALA A 575 9.79 20.61 -10.49
C ALA A 575 10.33 19.59 -11.52
N GLY A 576 11.42 18.88 -11.19
CA GLY A 576 11.94 17.80 -12.00
C GLY A 576 10.94 16.67 -12.24
N SER A 577 10.17 16.30 -11.21
CA SER A 577 9.12 15.28 -11.30
C SER A 577 7.99 15.70 -12.26
N LEU A 578 7.59 16.98 -12.25
CA LEU A 578 6.59 17.51 -13.18
C LEU A 578 7.04 17.43 -14.64
N ASN A 579 8.32 17.72 -14.93
CA ASN A 579 8.87 17.53 -16.27
C ASN A 579 8.86 16.06 -16.73
N ARG A 580 8.98 15.09 -15.80
CA ARG A 580 8.85 13.66 -16.10
C ARG A 580 7.40 13.28 -16.37
N VAL A 581 6.47 13.80 -15.56
CA VAL A 581 5.03 13.56 -15.73
C VAL A 581 4.59 14.00 -17.13
N THR A 582 4.97 15.20 -17.57
CA THR A 582 4.58 15.70 -18.90
C THR A 582 5.16 14.92 -20.06
N GLN A 583 6.32 14.31 -19.89
CA GLN A 583 6.93 13.46 -20.90
C GLN A 583 6.28 12.07 -21.00
N TYR A 584 5.81 11.55 -19.86
CA TYR A 584 5.40 10.15 -19.69
C TYR A 584 3.92 10.02 -19.30
N SER A 585 3.09 10.98 -19.74
CA SER A 585 1.63 10.91 -19.59
C SER A 585 0.93 11.71 -20.70
N ASP A 586 0.11 11.02 -21.48
CA ASP A 586 -0.71 11.65 -22.52
C ASP A 586 -1.86 12.54 -21.97
N LEU A 587 -2.06 12.56 -20.65
CA LEU A 587 -2.93 13.53 -19.97
C LEU A 587 -2.40 14.96 -20.10
N TRP A 588 -1.09 15.11 -20.28
CA TRP A 588 -0.41 16.41 -20.38
C TRP A 588 -0.07 16.81 -21.82
N ALA A 589 -0.44 15.99 -22.80
CA ALA A 589 -0.01 16.14 -24.20
C ALA A 589 -0.51 17.41 -24.90
N SER A 590 -1.54 18.10 -24.37
CA SER A 590 -2.05 19.35 -24.96
C SER A 590 -1.30 20.59 -24.48
N LEU A 591 -0.34 20.45 -23.56
CA LEU A 591 0.49 21.59 -23.15
C LEU A 591 1.22 22.20 -24.38
N PRO A 592 1.30 23.54 -24.48
CA PRO A 592 1.92 24.19 -25.62
C PRO A 592 3.41 23.86 -25.80
N GLY A 593 3.86 23.87 -27.07
CA GLY A 593 5.28 23.99 -27.43
C GLY A 593 6.16 22.75 -27.28
N GLN A 594 5.70 21.54 -27.62
CA GLN A 594 6.49 20.32 -27.41
C GLN A 594 7.01 20.21 -25.96
N SER A 595 6.22 20.68 -24.99
CA SER A 595 6.52 20.61 -23.55
C SER A 595 6.80 19.19 -23.03
N GLU A 596 6.36 18.16 -23.77
CA GLU A 596 6.72 16.76 -23.52
C GLU A 596 8.20 16.44 -23.85
N LEU A 597 8.90 17.33 -24.57
CA LEU A 597 10.30 17.19 -25.02
C LEU A 597 11.27 18.19 -24.35
N PHE A 598 10.77 19.17 -23.59
CA PHE A 598 11.57 20.24 -22.98
C PHE A 598 11.25 20.41 -21.49
N TYR A 599 12.21 20.92 -20.70
CA TYR A 599 12.00 21.23 -19.29
C TYR A 599 11.19 22.53 -19.15
N VAL A 600 9.90 22.41 -18.85
CA VAL A 600 8.96 23.53 -18.69
C VAL A 600 8.86 23.98 -17.23
N PHE A 601 9.02 23.06 -16.27
CA PHE A 601 8.86 23.34 -14.85
C PHE A 601 10.20 23.63 -14.18
N HIS A 602 10.26 24.74 -13.45
CA HIS A 602 11.43 25.20 -12.69
C HIS A 602 11.06 25.44 -11.23
N ALA A 603 12.01 25.27 -10.31
CA ALA A 603 11.77 25.63 -8.91
C ALA A 603 11.76 27.16 -8.75
N GLY A 604 10.59 27.73 -8.46
CA GLY A 604 10.39 29.17 -8.29
C GLY A 604 10.70 29.69 -6.89
N GLY A 605 10.98 28.79 -5.93
CA GLY A 605 11.33 29.13 -4.55
C GLY A 605 10.15 29.04 -3.57
N PHE A 606 10.30 29.65 -2.40
CA PHE A 606 9.30 29.61 -1.33
C PHE A 606 8.56 30.94 -1.20
N TYR A 607 7.33 30.90 -0.71
CA TYR A 607 6.51 32.08 -0.42
C TYR A 607 5.85 31.98 0.96
N SER A 608 5.25 33.06 1.45
CA SER A 608 4.48 33.03 2.70
C SER A 608 3.18 33.81 2.57
N ARG A 609 2.34 33.78 3.60
CA ARG A 609 1.16 34.66 3.68
C ARG A 609 1.51 36.14 3.60
N SER A 610 2.66 36.56 4.14
CA SER A 610 3.12 37.96 4.10
C SER A 610 3.79 38.34 2.77
N GLU A 611 4.34 37.35 2.06
CA GLU A 611 4.99 37.49 0.76
C GLU A 611 4.38 36.49 -0.23
N PRO A 612 3.11 36.68 -0.64
CA PRO A 612 2.44 35.76 -1.55
C PRO A 612 3.00 35.87 -2.98
N PRO A 613 2.95 34.80 -3.80
CA PRO A 613 3.30 34.87 -5.21
C PRO A 613 2.39 35.85 -5.96
N ALA A 614 2.98 36.68 -6.81
CA ALA A 614 2.27 37.61 -7.68
C ALA A 614 2.01 37.02 -9.08
N ASP A 615 0.97 37.53 -9.75
CA ASP A 615 0.62 37.24 -11.14
C ASP A 615 0.45 35.74 -11.46
N VAL A 616 -0.20 35.00 -10.56
CA VAL A 616 -0.48 33.57 -10.75
C VAL A 616 -1.76 33.40 -11.57
N PRO A 617 -1.70 32.86 -12.80
CA PRO A 617 -2.89 32.67 -13.61
C PRO A 617 -3.66 31.39 -13.22
N GLY A 618 -4.99 31.42 -13.36
CA GLY A 618 -5.87 30.32 -12.94
C GLY A 618 -6.14 30.32 -11.43
N GLY A 619 -7.07 29.48 -10.95
CA GLY A 619 -7.49 29.43 -9.56
C GLY A 619 -8.98 29.66 -9.31
N LEU A 620 -9.40 29.45 -8.06
CA LEU A 620 -10.75 29.77 -7.64
C LEU A 620 -10.89 31.29 -7.34
N PRO A 621 -12.06 31.90 -7.58
CA PRO A 621 -12.27 33.34 -7.34
C PRO A 621 -11.98 33.82 -5.91
N GLU A 622 -12.16 32.96 -4.90
CA GLU A 622 -11.96 33.28 -3.48
C GLU A 622 -10.66 32.69 -2.90
N GLU A 623 -9.77 32.19 -3.76
CA GLU A 623 -8.57 31.47 -3.33
C GLU A 623 -7.51 32.41 -2.74
N ARG A 624 -7.08 32.15 -1.49
CA ARG A 624 -5.99 32.91 -0.88
C ARG A 624 -4.65 32.29 -1.26
N ILE A 625 -4.05 32.76 -2.36
CA ILE A 625 -2.79 32.23 -2.91
C ILE A 625 -1.70 32.09 -1.85
N GLY A 626 -1.50 33.12 -1.01
CA GLY A 626 -0.50 33.09 0.07
C GLY A 626 -0.76 32.08 1.19
N ALA A 627 -1.95 31.47 1.26
CA ALA A 627 -2.31 30.44 2.23
C ALA A 627 -2.39 29.04 1.61
N LEU A 628 -2.15 28.90 0.30
CA LEU A 628 -2.05 27.59 -0.32
C LEU A 628 -0.74 26.91 0.11
N PRO A 629 -0.67 25.57 0.06
CA PRO A 629 0.56 24.84 0.40
C PRO A 629 1.57 24.82 -0.76
N ALA A 630 1.10 24.85 -2.01
CA ALA A 630 1.90 24.86 -3.22
C ALA A 630 1.21 25.73 -4.29
N VAL A 631 1.98 26.43 -5.11
CA VAL A 631 1.48 27.27 -6.22
C VAL A 631 2.41 27.11 -7.42
N CYS A 632 1.83 26.84 -8.58
CA CYS A 632 2.51 26.80 -9.88
C CYS A 632 2.06 27.97 -10.74
N ARG A 633 3.02 28.76 -11.23
CA ARG A 633 2.75 29.94 -12.07
C ARG A 633 3.21 29.67 -13.49
N TYR A 634 2.26 29.53 -14.42
CA TYR A 634 2.56 29.45 -15.85
C TYR A 634 2.83 30.84 -16.44
N VAL A 635 3.94 30.98 -17.16
CA VAL A 635 4.36 32.20 -17.83
C VAL A 635 4.56 31.90 -19.31
N ARG A 636 3.88 32.66 -20.18
CA ARG A 636 4.07 32.58 -21.64
C ARG A 636 5.22 33.50 -22.04
N GLY A 637 6.19 32.98 -22.77
CA GLY A 637 7.40 33.73 -23.16
C GLY A 637 7.84 33.41 -24.59
N ALA A 638 8.53 34.35 -25.24
CA ALA A 638 9.11 34.16 -26.57
C ALA A 638 10.48 33.47 -26.55
N GLU A 639 11.09 33.32 -25.37
CA GLU A 639 12.40 32.70 -25.19
C GLU A 639 12.27 31.26 -24.69
N GLY A 640 12.80 30.32 -25.47
CA GLY A 640 12.79 28.89 -25.18
C GLY A 640 12.01 28.07 -26.22
N PRO A 641 12.44 26.84 -26.55
CA PRO A 641 11.84 26.04 -27.61
C PRO A 641 10.38 25.62 -27.34
N ALA A 642 9.89 25.79 -26.10
CA ALA A 642 8.51 25.50 -25.71
C ALA A 642 7.55 26.71 -25.65
N GLY A 643 8.04 27.95 -25.72
CA GLY A 643 7.18 29.15 -25.65
C GLY A 643 6.35 29.31 -24.35
N ILE A 644 6.59 28.47 -23.35
CA ILE A 644 5.94 28.49 -22.03
C ILE A 644 6.92 27.93 -20.97
N HIS A 645 6.92 28.51 -19.77
CA HIS A 645 7.56 27.94 -18.58
C HIS A 645 6.62 28.01 -17.37
N ALA A 646 6.91 27.25 -16.32
CA ALA A 646 6.12 27.19 -15.10
C ALA A 646 7.01 27.23 -13.85
N ASP A 647 6.78 28.21 -12.99
CA ASP A 647 7.46 28.33 -11.69
C ASP A 647 6.71 27.49 -10.65
N VAL A 648 7.38 26.48 -10.10
CA VAL A 648 6.87 25.60 -9.04
C VAL A 648 7.32 26.14 -7.69
N MET A 649 6.36 26.60 -6.88
CA MET A 649 6.62 27.26 -5.60
C MET A 649 5.90 26.54 -4.45
N LEU A 650 6.48 26.60 -3.25
CA LEU A 650 5.92 25.98 -2.04
C LEU A 650 5.82 26.99 -0.90
N HIS A 651 4.81 26.86 -0.05
CA HIS A 651 4.70 27.71 1.13
C HIS A 651 5.84 27.43 2.12
N ALA A 652 6.43 28.49 2.67
CA ALA A 652 7.57 28.48 3.58
C ALA A 652 7.34 27.60 4.81
N HIS A 653 6.11 27.58 5.33
CA HIS A 653 5.74 26.74 6.47
C HIS A 653 5.68 25.23 6.17
N LEU A 654 5.85 24.84 4.90
CA LEU A 654 6.00 23.45 4.48
C LEU A 654 7.40 23.19 3.89
N SER A 655 8.35 24.10 4.12
CA SER A 655 9.74 23.92 3.67
C SER A 655 10.39 22.65 4.25
N HIS A 656 9.97 22.20 5.44
CA HIS A 656 10.40 20.96 6.07
C HIS A 656 9.73 19.70 5.51
N ALA A 657 8.67 19.83 4.70
CA ALA A 657 7.96 18.68 4.16
C ALA A 657 8.88 17.77 3.32
N GLY A 658 8.65 16.46 3.41
CA GLY A 658 9.35 15.47 2.58
C GLY A 658 9.20 15.78 1.08
N LYS A 659 10.25 15.47 0.30
CA LYS A 659 10.29 15.75 -1.16
C LYS A 659 9.11 15.10 -1.90
N GLU A 660 8.67 13.93 -1.42
CA GLU A 660 7.55 13.18 -1.95
C GLU A 660 6.22 13.91 -1.75
N MET A 661 6.00 14.54 -0.60
CA MET A 661 4.79 15.31 -0.36
C MET A 661 4.81 16.62 -1.17
N LYS A 662 5.98 17.29 -1.24
CA LYS A 662 6.16 18.51 -2.06
C LYS A 662 5.75 18.27 -3.50
N ARG A 663 6.22 17.19 -4.14
CA ARG A 663 5.86 16.91 -5.54
C ARG A 663 4.37 16.62 -5.74
N LEU A 664 3.67 16.02 -4.78
CA LEU A 664 2.24 15.70 -4.93
C LEU A 664 1.42 16.98 -4.91
N LEU A 665 1.69 17.86 -3.93
CA LEU A 665 1.02 19.15 -3.81
C LEU A 665 1.32 20.05 -5.02
N CYS A 666 2.59 20.11 -5.44
CA CYS A 666 2.99 20.87 -6.63
C CYS A 666 2.36 20.31 -7.91
N ALA A 667 2.31 18.98 -8.08
CA ALA A 667 1.72 18.37 -9.27
C ALA A 667 0.21 18.59 -9.37
N ALA A 668 -0.49 18.51 -8.24
CA ALA A 668 -1.92 18.79 -8.20
C ALA A 668 -2.21 20.25 -8.55
N ASP A 669 -1.49 21.21 -7.95
CA ASP A 669 -1.69 22.63 -8.28
C ASP A 669 -1.30 22.92 -9.74
N ALA A 670 -0.17 22.42 -10.23
CA ALA A 670 0.23 22.57 -11.63
C ALA A 670 -0.87 22.12 -12.61
N MET A 671 -1.46 20.94 -12.37
CA MET A 671 -2.49 20.41 -13.27
C MET A 671 -3.77 21.25 -13.21
N TRP A 672 -4.18 21.68 -12.01
CA TRP A 672 -5.34 22.57 -11.85
C TRP A 672 -5.14 23.92 -12.51
N ARG A 673 -3.98 24.56 -12.35
CA ARG A 673 -3.67 25.83 -13.03
C ARG A 673 -3.70 25.65 -14.54
N ALA A 674 -3.21 24.52 -15.05
CA ALA A 674 -3.28 24.20 -16.46
C ALA A 674 -4.73 24.00 -16.96
N PHE A 675 -5.60 23.37 -16.16
CA PHE A 675 -7.03 23.31 -16.47
C PHE A 675 -7.70 24.68 -16.44
N ASP A 676 -7.42 25.51 -15.43
CA ASP A 676 -8.06 26.80 -15.23
C ASP A 676 -7.66 27.83 -16.29
N THR A 677 -6.44 27.71 -16.80
CA THR A 677 -5.91 28.57 -17.87
C THR A 677 -6.21 28.03 -19.28
N GLY A 678 -6.91 26.90 -19.38
CA GLY A 678 -7.26 26.26 -20.66
C GLY A 678 -6.06 25.68 -21.41
N LEU A 679 -4.93 25.44 -20.73
CA LEU A 679 -3.76 24.77 -21.31
C LEU A 679 -3.98 23.26 -21.43
N LEU A 680 -4.80 22.70 -20.54
CA LEU A 680 -5.29 21.33 -20.61
C LEU A 680 -6.81 21.36 -20.83
N ASP A 681 -7.24 20.98 -22.03
CA ASP A 681 -8.66 20.84 -22.35
C ASP A 681 -8.84 19.77 -23.43
N GLY A 682 -9.52 18.67 -23.10
CA GLY A 682 -9.75 17.57 -24.03
C GLY A 682 -10.32 16.32 -23.36
N PRO A 683 -11.10 15.49 -24.06
CA PRO A 683 -11.74 14.32 -23.48
C PRO A 683 -10.71 13.28 -23.00
N PRO A 684 -10.93 12.64 -21.82
CA PRO A 684 -12.08 12.76 -20.91
C PRO A 684 -12.05 13.96 -19.94
N MET A 685 -11.03 14.82 -19.96
CA MET A 685 -10.78 15.88 -18.97
C MET A 685 -11.63 17.16 -19.16
N HIS A 686 -12.73 17.08 -19.91
CA HIS A 686 -13.67 18.20 -20.08
C HIS A 686 -14.73 18.24 -18.97
N THR A 687 -14.93 17.12 -18.24
CA THR A 687 -15.86 17.02 -17.12
C THR A 687 -15.14 17.16 -15.76
N PRO A 688 -15.85 17.53 -14.68
CA PRO A 688 -15.26 17.62 -13.33
C PRO A 688 -14.57 16.33 -12.88
N GLU A 689 -15.25 15.19 -13.03
CA GLU A 689 -14.73 13.87 -12.67
C GLU A 689 -13.55 13.46 -13.56
N GLY A 690 -13.54 13.86 -14.84
CA GLY A 690 -12.42 13.68 -15.74
C GLY A 690 -11.16 14.43 -15.29
N LYS A 691 -11.29 15.71 -14.93
CA LYS A 691 -10.17 16.53 -14.40
C LYS A 691 -9.64 15.95 -13.09
N ARG A 692 -10.54 15.62 -12.16
CA ARG A 692 -10.22 15.04 -10.85
C ARG A 692 -9.56 13.66 -10.98
N GLY A 693 -10.07 12.80 -11.87
CA GLY A 693 -9.47 11.50 -12.17
C GLY A 693 -8.07 11.63 -12.80
N ALA A 694 -7.84 12.64 -13.63
CA ALA A 694 -6.52 12.91 -14.21
C ALA A 694 -5.48 13.31 -13.14
N VAL A 695 -5.90 14.12 -12.16
CA VAL A 695 -5.07 14.44 -10.98
C VAL A 695 -4.77 13.18 -10.19
N LEU A 696 -5.78 12.34 -9.88
CA LEU A 696 -5.58 11.09 -9.14
C LEU A 696 -4.57 10.15 -9.83
N LEU A 697 -4.68 9.97 -11.15
CA LEU A 697 -3.73 9.16 -11.93
C LEU A 697 -2.31 9.73 -11.91
N THR A 698 -2.19 11.06 -12.03
CA THR A 698 -0.89 11.75 -11.96
C THR A 698 -0.25 11.52 -10.58
N LEU A 699 -1.01 11.72 -9.50
CA LEU A 699 -0.54 11.50 -8.13
C LEU A 699 -0.17 10.03 -7.88
N ALA A 700 -0.99 9.08 -8.35
CA ALA A 700 -0.72 7.65 -8.20
C ALA A 700 0.55 7.23 -8.95
N GLY A 701 0.75 7.74 -10.17
CA GLY A 701 1.97 7.49 -10.95
C GLY A 701 3.21 8.14 -10.32
N LEU A 702 3.09 9.34 -9.73
CA LEU A 702 4.19 9.97 -9.01
C LEU A 702 4.62 9.12 -7.81
N LEU A 703 3.68 8.40 -7.21
CA LEU A 703 3.92 7.45 -6.13
C LEU A 703 4.48 6.09 -6.59
N GLU A 704 4.70 5.85 -7.88
CA GLU A 704 5.42 4.66 -8.38
C GLU A 704 6.94 4.86 -8.26
N PHE A 705 7.47 4.72 -7.05
CA PHE A 705 8.91 4.72 -6.78
C PHE A 705 9.24 3.65 -5.73
N PRO A 706 10.47 3.12 -5.71
CA PRO A 706 10.84 2.05 -4.78
C PRO A 706 10.94 2.60 -3.35
N ALA A 707 9.83 2.54 -2.63
CA ALA A 707 9.73 2.88 -1.23
C ALA A 707 8.84 1.88 -0.50
N ASP A 708 8.88 1.94 0.82
CA ASP A 708 7.96 1.23 1.69
C ASP A 708 6.51 1.55 1.28
N GLN A 709 5.66 0.54 1.08
CA GLN A 709 4.30 0.77 0.59
C GLN A 709 3.49 1.58 1.61
N ASN A 710 3.78 1.47 2.90
CA ASN A 710 3.07 2.16 3.98
C ASN A 710 3.44 3.63 3.99
N PHE A 711 4.71 3.93 3.70
CA PHE A 711 5.13 5.29 3.41
C PHE A 711 4.39 5.87 2.19
N VAL A 712 4.33 5.12 1.09
CA VAL A 712 3.67 5.55 -0.15
C VAL A 712 2.16 5.75 0.03
N ASP A 713 1.51 4.88 0.78
CA ASP A 713 0.07 4.92 1.01
C ASP A 713 -0.32 5.92 2.09
N GLY A 714 0.55 6.14 3.08
CA GLY A 714 0.45 7.27 4.00
C GLY A 714 0.56 8.60 3.25
N LEU A 715 1.53 8.74 2.33
CA LEU A 715 1.63 9.90 1.43
C LEU A 715 0.36 10.08 0.59
N TRP A 716 -0.19 8.99 0.05
CA TRP A 716 -1.42 9.03 -0.74
C TRP A 716 -2.62 9.53 0.08
N ALA A 717 -2.90 8.93 1.23
CA ALA A 717 -4.02 9.31 2.08
C ALA A 717 -3.91 10.78 2.53
N MET A 718 -2.71 11.18 2.95
CA MET A 718 -2.42 12.57 3.33
C MET A 718 -2.57 13.54 2.15
N ALA A 719 -2.14 13.16 0.96
CA ALA A 719 -2.32 13.99 -0.24
C ALA A 719 -3.80 14.12 -0.60
N LEU A 720 -4.60 13.04 -0.55
CA LEU A 720 -6.04 13.12 -0.78
C LEU A 720 -6.72 14.05 0.23
N GLU A 721 -6.36 13.93 1.51
CA GLU A 721 -6.89 14.82 2.55
C GLU A 721 -6.48 16.28 2.30
N ALA A 722 -5.20 16.53 2.02
CA ALA A 722 -4.69 17.87 1.72
C ALA A 722 -5.36 18.47 0.48
N LEU A 723 -5.74 17.65 -0.49
CA LEU A 723 -6.35 18.05 -1.75
C LEU A 723 -7.88 17.91 -1.79
N ARG A 724 -8.54 17.71 -0.64
CA ARG A 724 -10.01 17.59 -0.55
C ARG A 724 -10.60 16.53 -1.49
N PHE A 725 -9.85 15.47 -1.79
CA PHE A 725 -10.40 14.31 -2.48
C PHE A 725 -11.16 13.42 -1.48
N PRO A 726 -12.20 12.69 -1.95
CA PRO A 726 -12.74 11.58 -1.16
C PRO A 726 -11.66 10.52 -0.93
N PRO A 727 -11.74 9.73 0.15
CA PRO A 727 -10.81 8.64 0.38
C PRO A 727 -10.98 7.58 -0.72
N ILE A 728 -10.01 7.51 -1.64
CA ILE A 728 -9.98 6.56 -2.76
C ILE A 728 -8.76 5.66 -2.60
N SER A 729 -8.90 4.37 -2.89
CA SER A 729 -7.77 3.44 -2.87
C SER A 729 -6.74 3.77 -3.96
N ARG A 730 -5.47 3.96 -3.59
CA ARG A 730 -4.38 4.12 -4.57
C ARG A 730 -4.29 2.92 -5.50
N SER A 731 -4.46 1.71 -4.96
CA SER A 731 -4.38 0.47 -5.75
C SER A 731 -5.44 0.40 -6.85
N LEU A 732 -6.63 0.95 -6.60
CA LEU A 732 -7.68 1.07 -7.61
C LEU A 732 -7.26 2.03 -8.72
N VAL A 733 -6.81 3.25 -8.36
CA VAL A 733 -6.33 4.24 -9.32
C VAL A 733 -5.13 3.73 -10.13
N ARG A 734 -4.18 3.08 -9.44
CA ARG A 734 -2.98 2.49 -10.01
C ARG A 734 -3.31 1.33 -10.96
N ALA A 735 -4.30 0.49 -10.66
CA ALA A 735 -4.67 -0.63 -11.51
C ALA A 735 -5.12 -0.18 -12.91
N CYS A 736 -5.55 1.08 -13.04
CA CYS A 736 -5.88 1.70 -14.32
C CYS A 736 -4.64 2.10 -15.13
N ILE A 737 -3.43 2.04 -14.57
CA ILE A 737 -2.15 2.16 -15.28
C ILE A 737 -1.65 0.74 -15.55
N THR A 738 -1.94 0.26 -16.76
CA THR A 738 -1.75 -1.12 -17.19
C THR A 738 -0.45 -1.29 -17.98
N GLU A 739 -0.09 -2.54 -18.26
CA GLU A 739 1.04 -2.84 -19.15
C GLU A 739 0.87 -2.20 -20.54
N ALA A 740 -0.36 -2.05 -21.04
CA ALA A 740 -0.62 -1.36 -22.30
C ALA A 740 -0.25 0.13 -22.23
N ASP A 741 -0.44 0.79 -21.07
CA ASP A 741 -0.03 2.17 -20.86
C ASP A 741 1.49 2.28 -20.75
N HIS A 742 2.14 1.37 -20.02
CA HIS A 742 3.60 1.29 -19.98
C HIS A 742 4.19 1.08 -21.38
N GLN A 743 3.56 0.23 -22.21
CA GLN A 743 3.94 0.02 -23.61
C GLN A 743 3.76 1.27 -24.48
N ALA A 744 2.87 2.19 -24.09
CA ALA A 744 2.65 3.49 -24.71
C ALA A 744 3.52 4.62 -24.11
N SER A 745 4.35 4.31 -23.11
CA SER A 745 5.14 5.23 -22.28
C SER A 745 4.31 6.16 -21.38
N ASN A 746 3.11 5.72 -20.96
CA ASN A 746 2.21 6.45 -20.08
C ASN A 746 2.32 5.92 -18.63
N TYR A 747 3.35 6.37 -17.90
CA TYR A 747 3.64 5.92 -16.53
C TYR A 747 2.90 6.74 -15.46
N TYR A 748 2.51 7.97 -15.78
CA TYR A 748 1.83 8.88 -14.83
C TYR A 748 0.34 9.06 -15.15
N GLY A 749 -0.26 8.04 -15.75
CA GLY A 749 -1.64 8.05 -16.20
C GLY A 749 -1.79 8.27 -17.70
N SER A 750 -2.92 7.82 -18.23
CA SER A 750 -3.30 8.01 -19.63
C SER A 750 -4.78 8.33 -19.77
N LYS A 751 -5.20 8.86 -20.91
CA LYS A 751 -6.62 9.05 -21.25
C LYS A 751 -7.40 7.73 -21.23
N ARG A 752 -6.74 6.63 -21.64
CA ARG A 752 -7.30 5.27 -21.56
C ARG A 752 -7.49 4.84 -20.10
N GLY A 753 -6.46 5.02 -19.27
CA GLY A 753 -6.49 4.74 -17.84
C GLY A 753 -7.53 5.59 -17.12
N LEU A 754 -7.72 6.84 -17.53
CA LEU A 754 -8.75 7.74 -17.00
C LEU A 754 -10.16 7.23 -17.30
N ALA A 755 -10.42 6.83 -18.55
CA ALA A 755 -11.71 6.23 -18.90
C ALA A 755 -11.98 4.94 -18.10
N GLN A 756 -10.94 4.10 -17.92
CA GLN A 756 -11.04 2.89 -17.11
C GLN A 756 -11.32 3.21 -15.64
N LEU A 757 -10.62 4.20 -15.07
CA LEU A 757 -10.77 4.62 -13.69
C LEU A 757 -12.19 5.03 -13.36
N LEU A 758 -12.80 5.88 -14.20
CA LEU A 758 -14.17 6.34 -13.98
C LEU A 758 -15.17 5.17 -14.02
N VAL A 759 -14.98 4.22 -14.94
CA VAL A 759 -15.80 3.00 -15.02
C VAL A 759 -15.61 2.11 -13.79
N ASP A 760 -14.38 1.91 -13.33
CA ASP A 760 -14.09 1.03 -12.21
C ASP A 760 -14.55 1.65 -10.88
N LEU A 761 -14.39 2.96 -10.70
CA LEU A 761 -14.99 3.68 -9.56
C LEU A 761 -16.51 3.53 -9.56
N GLY A 762 -17.18 3.70 -10.71
CA GLY A 762 -18.64 3.52 -10.79
C GLY A 762 -19.12 2.13 -10.41
N LYS A 763 -18.26 1.10 -10.50
CA LYS A 763 -18.59 -0.28 -10.08
C LYS A 763 -18.20 -0.59 -8.65
N SER A 764 -17.04 -0.11 -8.21
CA SER A 764 -16.40 -0.52 -6.96
C SER A 764 -16.57 0.49 -5.83
N ASP A 765 -16.72 1.78 -6.15
CA ASP A 765 -16.97 2.86 -5.20
C ASP A 765 -17.82 3.99 -5.84
N PRO A 766 -19.14 3.78 -6.01
CA PRO A 766 -20.03 4.78 -6.61
C PRO A 766 -20.13 6.08 -5.82
N LEU A 767 -19.86 6.05 -4.52
CA LEU A 767 -19.87 7.25 -3.66
C LEU A 767 -18.64 8.11 -3.91
N ALA A 768 -17.46 7.49 -4.04
CA ALA A 768 -16.27 8.21 -4.47
C ALA A 768 -16.47 8.81 -5.86
N LEU A 769 -17.03 8.06 -6.82
CA LEU A 769 -17.35 8.60 -8.14
C LEU A 769 -18.30 9.81 -8.04
N SER A 770 -19.39 9.70 -7.28
CA SER A 770 -20.32 10.81 -7.09
C SER A 770 -19.66 12.04 -6.45
N ALA A 771 -18.73 11.85 -5.52
CA ALA A 771 -17.94 12.94 -4.96
C ALA A 771 -16.99 13.56 -6.01
N LEU A 772 -16.46 12.76 -6.94
CA LEU A 772 -15.70 13.26 -8.09
C LEU A 772 -16.58 13.92 -9.16
N GLU A 773 -17.89 13.66 -9.20
CA GLU A 773 -18.85 14.32 -10.09
C GLU A 773 -19.44 15.60 -9.47
N SER A 774 -19.18 15.85 -8.17
CA SER A 774 -19.71 17.00 -7.43
C SER A 774 -19.46 18.34 -8.12
N GLU A 775 -20.43 19.24 -8.09
CA GLU A 775 -20.28 20.61 -8.58
C GLU A 775 -19.37 21.48 -7.70
N ASP A 776 -18.93 21.00 -6.52
CA ASP A 776 -18.02 21.75 -5.64
C ASP A 776 -16.63 21.90 -6.29
N PRO A 777 -16.23 23.10 -6.73
CA PRO A 777 -14.97 23.30 -7.45
C PRO A 777 -13.73 23.14 -6.56
N LYS A 778 -13.92 22.97 -5.23
CA LYS A 778 -12.85 22.73 -4.25
C LYS A 778 -12.39 21.28 -4.21
N VAL A 779 -13.18 20.32 -4.68
CA VAL A 779 -12.81 18.89 -4.67
C VAL A 779 -11.62 18.66 -5.59
N GLY A 780 -10.55 18.11 -5.02
CA GLY A 780 -9.28 17.86 -5.71
C GLY A 780 -8.27 19.01 -5.63
N ARG A 781 -8.64 20.14 -5.01
CA ARG A 781 -7.76 21.31 -4.79
C ARG A 781 -7.27 21.37 -3.35
N ALA A 782 -6.10 21.97 -3.17
CA ALA A 782 -5.44 22.06 -1.88
C ALA A 782 -6.29 22.82 -0.83
N LYS A 783 -6.27 22.32 0.41
CA LYS A 783 -6.70 23.04 1.60
C LYS A 783 -5.70 24.15 1.89
N GLU A 784 -6.21 25.34 2.19
CA GLU A 784 -5.40 26.42 2.73
C GLU A 784 -4.83 25.99 4.10
N ILE A 785 -3.55 26.29 4.34
CA ILE A 785 -2.80 26.02 5.58
C ILE A 785 -2.79 27.23 6.49
#